data_AF-A0A1V5X4U2-F1
#
_entry.id   AF-A0A1V5X4U2-F1
#
_cell.length_a   1.000
_cell.length_b   1.000
_cell.length_c   1.000
_cell.angle_alpha   90.00
_cell.angle_beta   90.00
_cell.angle_gamma   90.00
#
_symmetry.space_group_name_H-M   'P 1'
#
loop_
_entity.id
_entity.type
_entity.pdbx_description
1 polymer ?
#
loop_
_entity_poly.entity_id
_entity_poly.type
_entity_poly.pdbx_seq_one_letter_code
_entity_poly.pdbx_strand_id
1 'polypeptide(L)'
;MEENLKIEKSQIRTMKADLMKAESQALKRIQEQQTRPFAPLPDTQTPRNTPAEQSASFADNQPFPPKRPNIQFIDSKEQSRTPLIRDDLDQSERERIAREAQEKLNSIKEKALREEQEKIIRERIERERAERERIEREITERERLEKEQEEKERLEREILERELEKERLIKEMLEREETSRREKEERERIEKEKSERERLENELKRERAERERLEREQAERKEQEERERIEREIIEKERIERERIEKELSEKEMLKQELEKERAEKERLRQEQIEREKAKQETVIKERLEKERQEIENLKAAIAKERAEKEKLMTEQEKKEQAEREKLEKEIIKKGQTEIERLKQELEKEKAEKASFLTRHQEPQPNISISPKNTAEVFIPKSEKPISVEKIKPNNQSFNDLSIDGLPEISSLSSLIEQEKPVLKEEKTKTEVKIPEIPSLEKISEESEKIAFAEKKKKEEEEKKKKAQEEAEKKRILQEKEAERLLQEKAKKKEETDEDKLRKITDATFDTEEELAEILEEKVPFEQRKKELEIEIERAEKKLEVVMGRISRIDEIKKTIEDQENNAKTVDEKRAFEKERWKIEDERNNVEMERQEKEDELESLNAQLNECVYNFEKIRSKERELNLELEILRRDREDILLEKEKRETQKQLEKIEEEAFEIKDKMFENTKFKDDLNRKLSEIKNKEKLSEEEIKVLEKRADAAGNKNELRGLEGQRKKIESDRRNIETERWKLEDTLSKAEKERDTLKERYQAISGQVKQFRDKISEINDKKEQNIKLQISQISDKIKENESSKAEPATEEEPNNQEQ
;
A
#
# COMPACT_ATOMS: atom_id res chain seq x y z
N MET A 1 10.46 -12.42 17.70
CA MET A 1 9.12 -11.81 17.57
C MET A 1 9.17 -10.36 17.08
N GLU A 2 9.92 -9.45 17.72
CA GLU A 2 9.99 -8.04 17.26
C GLU A 2 10.59 -7.83 15.85
N GLU A 3 11.57 -8.65 15.44
CA GLU A 3 12.09 -8.59 14.06
C GLU A 3 11.07 -9.07 13.03
N ASN A 4 10.31 -10.14 13.34
CA ASN A 4 9.22 -10.59 12.48
C ASN A 4 8.12 -9.53 12.36
N LEU A 5 7.78 -8.84 13.45
CA LEU A 5 6.82 -7.74 13.45
C LEU A 5 7.32 -6.53 12.62
N LYS A 6 8.63 -6.27 12.60
CA LYS A 6 9.23 -5.22 11.75
C LYS A 6 9.20 -5.60 10.27
N ILE A 7 9.47 -6.87 9.95
CA ILE A 7 9.41 -7.39 8.58
C ILE A 7 7.97 -7.32 8.07
N GLU A 8 7.01 -7.78 8.86
CA GLU A 8 5.58 -7.78 8.53
C GLU A 8 5.03 -6.35 8.36
N LYS A 9 5.39 -5.42 9.27
CA LYS A 9 5.03 -4.00 9.12
C LYS A 9 5.66 -3.35 7.88
N SER A 10 6.85 -3.79 7.46
CA SER A 10 7.47 -3.28 6.23
C SER A 10 6.79 -3.85 4.97
N GLN A 11 6.42 -5.13 4.99
CA GLN A 11 5.67 -5.79 3.93
C GLN A 11 4.26 -5.19 3.74
N ILE A 12 3.57 -4.89 4.85
CA ILE A 12 2.27 -4.21 4.82
C ILE A 12 2.39 -2.80 4.22
N ARG A 13 3.45 -2.06 4.54
CA ARG A 13 3.70 -0.73 3.94
C ARG A 13 3.97 -0.82 2.44
N THR A 14 4.73 -1.81 1.99
CA THR A 14 4.98 -2.01 0.56
C THR A 14 3.71 -2.43 -0.18
N MET A 15 2.91 -3.33 0.39
CA MET A 15 1.62 -3.74 -0.21
C MET A 15 0.64 -2.57 -0.30
N LYS A 16 0.58 -1.71 0.73
CA LYS A 16 -0.25 -0.50 0.72
C LYS A 16 0.20 0.50 -0.35
N ALA A 17 1.52 0.65 -0.55
CA ALA A 17 2.06 1.52 -1.60
C ALA A 17 1.75 1.01 -3.01
N ASP A 18 1.79 -0.31 -3.21
CA ASP A 18 1.47 -0.94 -4.49
C ASP A 18 -0.04 -0.90 -4.79
N LEU A 19 -0.88 -1.05 -3.76
CA LEU A 19 -2.34 -0.89 -3.87
C LEU A 19 -2.70 0.54 -4.30
N MET A 20 -2.12 1.56 -3.65
CA MET A 20 -2.36 2.97 -4.02
C MET A 20 -1.88 3.30 -5.43
N LYS A 21 -0.79 2.67 -5.91
CA LYS A 21 -0.35 2.81 -7.31
C LYS A 21 -1.33 2.15 -8.28
N ALA A 22 -1.88 0.98 -7.93
CA ALA A 22 -2.86 0.28 -8.75
C ALA A 22 -4.18 1.07 -8.85
N GLU A 23 -4.64 1.63 -7.73
CA GLU A 23 -5.83 2.51 -7.68
C GLU A 23 -5.62 3.78 -8.51
N SER A 24 -4.46 4.43 -8.38
CA SER A 24 -4.11 5.60 -9.20
C SER A 24 -4.06 5.27 -10.70
N GLN A 25 -3.53 4.11 -11.08
CA GLN A 25 -3.52 3.66 -12.48
C GLN A 25 -4.92 3.29 -12.99
N ALA A 26 -5.78 2.71 -12.15
CA ALA A 26 -7.16 2.40 -12.49
C ALA A 26 -7.98 3.68 -12.71
N LEU A 27 -7.84 4.67 -11.82
CA LEU A 27 -8.48 5.98 -11.96
C LEU A 27 -8.02 6.71 -13.22
N LYS A 28 -6.72 6.64 -13.55
CA LYS A 28 -6.18 7.22 -14.78
C LYS A 28 -6.75 6.56 -16.04
N ARG A 29 -6.95 5.24 -16.04
CA ARG A 29 -7.61 4.51 -17.15
C ARG A 29 -9.08 4.87 -17.29
N ILE A 30 -9.79 5.06 -16.19
CA ILE A 30 -11.21 5.48 -16.20
C ILE A 30 -11.32 6.90 -16.77
N GLN A 31 -10.41 7.80 -16.38
CA GLN A 31 -10.37 9.17 -16.90
C GLN A 31 -10.03 9.21 -18.40
N GLU A 32 -9.08 8.39 -18.87
CA GLU A 32 -8.73 8.25 -20.29
C GLU A 32 -9.86 7.64 -21.13
N GLN A 33 -10.72 6.80 -20.54
CA GLN A 33 -11.92 6.27 -21.21
C GLN A 33 -13.05 7.32 -21.32
N GLN A 34 -13.10 8.27 -20.39
CA GLN A 34 -14.09 9.36 -20.39
C GLN A 34 -13.70 10.54 -21.29
N THR A 35 -12.43 10.67 -21.70
CA THR A 35 -11.94 11.77 -22.56
C THR A 35 -11.63 11.37 -24.01
N ARG A 36 -12.39 10.45 -24.62
CA ARG A 36 -12.33 10.24 -26.08
C ARG A 36 -13.22 11.27 -26.79
N PRO A 37 -12.67 12.18 -27.64
CA PRO A 37 -13.51 13.04 -28.45
C PRO A 37 -14.24 12.20 -29.52
N PHE A 38 -15.54 12.47 -29.66
CA PHE A 38 -16.39 11.92 -30.72
C PHE A 38 -15.78 12.17 -32.10
N ALA A 39 -15.53 11.10 -32.85
CA ALA A 39 -15.27 11.18 -34.29
C ALA A 39 -16.61 11.39 -35.04
N PRO A 40 -16.72 12.35 -35.98
CA PRO A 40 -17.92 12.47 -36.80
C PRO A 40 -17.87 11.48 -37.97
N LEU A 41 -19.00 10.83 -38.22
CA LEU A 41 -19.25 9.97 -39.39
C LEU A 41 -19.63 10.80 -40.64
N PRO A 42 -19.55 10.20 -41.85
CA PRO A 42 -19.39 10.94 -43.11
C PRO A 42 -20.72 11.24 -43.81
N ASP A 43 -20.84 12.44 -44.38
CA ASP A 43 -21.93 12.77 -45.28
C ASP A 43 -21.53 12.60 -46.75
N THR A 44 -22.41 11.92 -47.48
CA THR A 44 -22.36 11.75 -48.93
C THR A 44 -23.42 12.67 -49.56
N GLN A 45 -23.03 13.49 -50.54
CA GLN A 45 -23.75 13.74 -51.81
C GLN A 45 -23.07 14.87 -52.64
N THR A 46 -22.78 14.54 -53.90
CA THR A 46 -22.32 15.38 -55.04
C THR A 46 -23.54 15.85 -55.89
N PRO A 47 -23.47 16.52 -57.10
CA PRO A 47 -22.35 17.01 -57.94
C PRO A 47 -22.56 18.39 -58.67
N ARG A 48 -21.64 18.73 -59.62
CA ARG A 48 -21.65 19.74 -60.74
C ARG A 48 -21.06 21.13 -60.44
N ASN A 49 -20.21 21.79 -61.25
CA ASN A 49 -19.85 21.72 -62.69
C ASN A 49 -18.43 22.31 -62.92
N THR A 50 -17.76 21.87 -63.99
CA THR A 50 -16.50 22.36 -64.64
C THR A 50 -16.82 23.44 -65.72
N PRO A 51 -15.91 23.98 -66.60
CA PRO A 51 -14.49 23.66 -66.93
C PRO A 51 -13.54 24.85 -67.32
N ALA A 52 -12.35 24.51 -67.86
CA ALA A 52 -11.37 25.28 -68.70
C ALA A 52 -10.28 26.09 -67.94
N GLU A 53 -8.99 26.19 -68.31
CA GLU A 53 -8.20 25.81 -69.50
C GLU A 53 -6.69 26.01 -69.22
N GLN A 54 -5.83 25.29 -69.97
CA GLN A 54 -4.56 25.74 -70.57
C GLN A 54 -3.28 26.07 -69.74
N SER A 55 -2.29 25.18 -69.88
CA SER A 55 -0.91 25.39 -70.37
C SER A 55 0.02 26.53 -69.85
N ALA A 56 1.18 26.08 -69.36
CA ALA A 56 2.55 26.41 -69.81
C ALA A 56 3.27 27.71 -69.38
N SER A 57 4.57 27.50 -69.10
CA SER A 57 5.72 28.44 -69.09
C SER A 57 5.80 29.47 -67.95
N PHE A 58 6.93 30.07 -67.58
CA PHE A 58 8.39 29.84 -67.59
C PHE A 58 8.96 31.22 -67.18
N ALA A 59 9.85 31.24 -66.19
CA ALA A 59 10.86 32.27 -65.87
C ALA A 59 10.49 33.71 -65.40
N ASP A 60 11.36 34.13 -64.48
CA ASP A 60 11.92 35.46 -64.21
C ASP A 60 11.40 36.38 -63.08
N ASN A 61 12.33 36.56 -62.12
CA ASN A 61 12.83 37.80 -61.53
C ASN A 61 12.21 38.46 -60.27
N GLN A 62 13.01 38.33 -59.19
CA GLN A 62 13.47 39.37 -58.24
C GLN A 62 12.46 39.96 -57.21
N PRO A 63 12.91 40.17 -55.95
CA PRO A 63 13.46 41.49 -55.58
C PRO A 63 14.65 41.51 -54.58
N PHE A 64 15.49 42.55 -54.72
CA PHE A 64 16.59 43.01 -53.83
C PHE A 64 16.14 43.41 -52.40
N PRO A 65 17.07 43.45 -51.41
CA PRO A 65 17.38 44.72 -50.70
C PRO A 65 18.89 44.82 -50.24
N PRO A 66 19.35 45.77 -49.37
CA PRO A 66 19.90 47.07 -49.78
C PRO A 66 21.34 47.43 -49.28
N LYS A 67 21.82 48.52 -49.89
CA LYS A 67 22.98 49.43 -49.72
C LYS A 67 23.83 49.44 -48.43
N ARG A 68 25.17 49.48 -48.63
CA ARG A 68 26.21 50.01 -47.71
C ARG A 68 26.47 51.51 -47.95
N PRO A 69 26.89 52.29 -46.95
CA PRO A 69 27.37 53.66 -47.14
C PRO A 69 28.87 53.72 -47.44
N ASN A 70 29.23 54.73 -48.23
CA ASN A 70 30.56 55.07 -48.71
C ASN A 70 31.05 56.32 -47.95
N ILE A 71 32.26 56.29 -47.38
CA ILE A 71 33.03 57.50 -47.08
C ILE A 71 34.45 57.28 -47.60
N GLN A 72 34.94 58.35 -48.19
CA GLN A 72 35.93 58.46 -49.24
C GLN A 72 37.23 59.09 -48.70
N PHE A 73 38.35 58.68 -49.32
CA PHE A 73 39.59 59.43 -49.56
C PHE A 73 40.52 59.61 -48.34
N ILE A 74 41.83 59.43 -48.47
CA ILE A 74 42.76 60.28 -49.25
C ILE A 74 43.98 59.47 -49.73
N ASP A 75 44.40 59.74 -50.97
CA ASP A 75 45.66 59.32 -51.60
C ASP A 75 46.90 59.68 -50.77
N SER A 76 47.95 58.83 -50.80
CA SER A 76 49.30 59.23 -51.28
C SER A 76 50.32 58.11 -51.13
N LYS A 77 51.08 57.90 -52.21
CA LYS A 77 52.36 57.20 -52.28
C LYS A 77 53.29 57.60 -51.14
N GLU A 78 53.97 56.63 -50.53
CA GLU A 78 55.42 56.69 -50.34
C GLU A 78 56.02 55.33 -49.97
N GLN A 79 57.15 55.03 -50.61
CA GLN A 79 58.00 53.87 -50.36
C GLN A 79 58.74 54.06 -49.04
N SER A 80 58.86 53.02 -48.20
CA SER A 80 60.16 52.57 -47.66
C SER A 80 60.04 51.41 -46.66
N ARG A 81 60.93 50.43 -46.87
CA ARG A 81 61.71 49.68 -45.87
C ARG A 81 60.99 48.80 -44.85
N THR A 82 61.12 47.50 -45.09
CA THR A 82 61.38 46.50 -44.04
C THR A 82 62.47 46.96 -43.07
N PRO A 83 62.32 46.60 -41.79
CA PRO A 83 63.43 46.02 -41.06
C PRO A 83 63.03 44.72 -40.37
N LEU A 84 63.84 43.69 -40.62
CA LEU A 84 64.06 42.59 -39.68
C LEU A 84 64.35 43.16 -38.28
N ILE A 85 63.97 42.45 -37.21
CA ILE A 85 64.90 42.06 -36.14
C ILE A 85 64.23 41.03 -35.19
N ARG A 86 64.86 39.86 -35.20
CA ARG A 86 65.18 38.92 -34.11
C ARG A 86 64.06 38.30 -33.28
N ASP A 87 63.72 37.08 -33.70
CA ASP A 87 63.60 35.93 -32.82
C ASP A 87 64.89 35.72 -32.01
N ASP A 88 64.90 36.21 -30.77
CA ASP A 88 65.77 35.69 -29.70
C ASP A 88 64.97 35.75 -28.39
N LEU A 89 63.85 35.03 -28.35
CA LEU A 89 63.20 34.64 -27.08
C LEU A 89 63.64 33.22 -26.79
N ASP A 90 64.43 33.05 -25.72
CA ASP A 90 64.98 31.78 -25.27
C ASP A 90 63.89 30.70 -25.13
N GLN A 91 64.23 29.45 -25.43
CA GLN A 91 63.29 28.32 -25.43
C GLN A 91 62.62 28.16 -24.05
N SER A 92 63.35 28.50 -22.98
CA SER A 92 62.88 28.51 -21.60
C SER A 92 61.80 29.57 -21.32
N GLU A 93 61.89 30.76 -21.91
CA GLU A 93 60.88 31.82 -21.74
C GLU A 93 59.61 31.52 -22.56
N ARG A 94 59.76 30.97 -23.76
CA ARG A 94 58.61 30.50 -24.57
C ARG A 94 57.86 29.37 -23.86
N GLU A 95 58.58 28.43 -23.24
CA GLU A 95 57.99 27.35 -22.45
C GLU A 95 57.35 27.83 -21.15
N ARG A 96 57.91 28.86 -20.49
CA ARG A 96 57.31 29.45 -19.29
C ARG A 96 55.99 30.16 -19.62
N ILE A 97 55.97 30.95 -20.70
CA ILE A 97 54.75 31.62 -21.19
C ILE A 97 53.71 30.59 -21.63
N ALA A 98 54.12 29.50 -22.29
CA ALA A 98 53.23 28.41 -22.68
C ALA A 98 52.65 27.66 -21.46
N ARG A 99 53.46 27.37 -20.43
CA ARG A 99 52.99 26.74 -19.18
C ARG A 99 52.05 27.66 -18.41
N GLU A 100 52.38 28.94 -18.30
CA GLU A 100 51.54 29.92 -17.60
C GLU A 100 50.20 30.14 -18.34
N ALA A 101 50.21 30.13 -19.68
CA ALA A 101 49.00 30.15 -20.49
C ALA A 101 48.17 28.86 -20.31
N GLN A 102 48.82 27.71 -20.22
CA GLN A 102 48.15 26.42 -20.02
C GLN A 102 47.54 26.29 -18.61
N GLU A 103 48.22 26.78 -17.57
CA GLU A 103 47.71 26.83 -16.20
C GLU A 103 46.53 27.80 -16.07
N LYS A 104 46.59 28.96 -16.72
CA LYS A 104 45.45 29.89 -16.78
C LYS A 104 44.26 29.26 -17.52
N LEU A 105 44.51 28.55 -18.62
CA LEU A 105 43.46 27.83 -19.36
C LEU A 105 42.84 26.71 -18.51
N ASN A 106 43.64 25.96 -17.76
CA ASN A 106 43.15 24.91 -16.87
C ASN A 106 42.36 25.49 -15.69
N SER A 107 42.81 26.60 -15.10
CA SER A 107 42.10 27.31 -14.03
C SER A 107 40.73 27.82 -14.51
N ILE A 108 40.65 28.34 -15.74
CA ILE A 108 39.39 28.78 -16.34
C ILE A 108 38.45 27.60 -16.59
N LYS A 109 38.97 26.46 -17.10
CA LYS A 109 38.17 25.24 -17.30
C LYS A 109 37.66 24.66 -15.98
N GLU A 110 38.49 24.65 -14.94
CA GLU A 110 38.11 24.14 -13.62
C GLU A 110 37.05 25.02 -12.95
N LYS A 111 37.15 26.35 -13.08
CA LYS A 111 36.10 27.28 -12.64
C LYS A 111 34.81 27.09 -13.42
N ALA A 112 34.88 26.96 -14.75
CA ALA A 112 33.70 26.71 -15.59
C ALA A 112 33.00 25.39 -15.22
N LEU A 113 33.76 24.33 -14.94
CA LEU A 113 33.21 23.04 -14.53
C LEU A 113 32.54 23.12 -13.14
N ARG A 114 33.13 23.87 -12.19
CA ARG A 114 32.53 24.09 -10.86
C ARG A 114 31.24 24.91 -10.95
N GLU A 115 31.23 25.95 -11.76
CA GLU A 115 30.02 26.76 -11.99
C GLU A 115 28.90 25.95 -12.68
N GLU A 116 29.24 25.05 -13.60
CA GLU A 116 28.28 24.13 -14.22
C GLU A 116 27.72 23.13 -13.21
N GLN A 117 28.58 22.55 -12.36
CA GLN A 117 28.16 21.64 -11.29
C GLN A 117 27.29 22.35 -10.24
N GLU A 118 27.62 23.58 -9.85
CA GLU A 118 26.79 24.37 -8.94
C GLU A 118 25.43 24.74 -9.55
N LYS A 119 25.38 25.06 -10.85
CA LYS A 119 24.11 25.29 -11.55
C LYS A 119 23.22 24.05 -11.55
N ILE A 120 23.79 22.87 -11.82
CA ILE A 120 23.04 21.62 -11.80
C ILE A 120 22.49 21.32 -10.40
N ILE A 121 23.27 21.58 -9.34
CA ILE A 121 22.83 21.37 -7.96
C ILE A 121 21.72 22.36 -7.59
N ARG A 122 21.87 23.64 -7.93
CA ARG A 122 20.85 24.67 -7.66
C ARG A 122 19.56 24.38 -8.41
N GLU A 123 19.64 24.03 -9.69
CA GLU A 123 18.48 23.68 -10.50
C GLU A 123 17.76 22.42 -9.99
N ARG A 124 18.52 21.45 -9.45
CA ARG A 124 17.93 20.27 -8.80
C ARG A 124 17.19 20.62 -7.51
N ILE A 125 17.76 21.48 -6.67
CA ILE A 125 17.12 21.93 -5.41
C ILE A 125 15.88 22.77 -5.70
N GLU A 126 15.92 23.61 -6.72
CA GLU A 126 14.79 24.46 -7.11
C GLU A 126 13.65 23.63 -7.74
N ARG A 127 13.98 22.65 -8.59
CA ARG A 127 12.99 21.68 -9.08
C ARG A 127 12.37 20.86 -7.94
N GLU A 128 13.16 20.42 -6.96
CA GLU A 128 12.65 19.67 -5.82
C GLU A 128 11.73 20.53 -4.92
N ARG A 129 12.04 21.82 -4.74
CA ARG A 129 11.16 22.75 -4.01
C ARG A 129 9.86 23.03 -4.76
N ALA A 130 9.94 23.26 -6.08
CA ALA A 130 8.76 23.49 -6.91
C ALA A 130 7.85 22.24 -6.99
N GLU A 131 8.45 21.05 -6.99
CA GLU A 131 7.71 19.78 -6.96
C GLU A 131 7.03 19.55 -5.61
N ARG A 132 7.73 19.81 -4.49
CA ARG A 132 7.13 19.75 -3.14
C ARG A 132 5.98 20.74 -2.98
N GLU A 133 6.14 21.98 -3.46
CA GLU A 133 5.10 23.01 -3.38
C GLU A 133 3.90 22.68 -4.28
N ARG A 134 4.12 22.04 -5.44
CA ARG A 134 3.02 21.52 -6.28
C ARG A 134 2.26 20.40 -5.59
N ILE A 135 2.97 19.46 -4.96
CA ILE A 135 2.34 18.34 -4.23
C ILE A 135 1.54 18.86 -3.04
N GLU A 136 2.05 19.85 -2.30
CA GLU A 136 1.34 20.44 -1.16
C GLU A 136 0.07 21.18 -1.61
N ARG A 137 0.13 21.94 -2.71
CA ARG A 137 -1.06 22.54 -3.32
C ARG A 137 -2.06 21.49 -3.78
N GLU A 138 -1.60 20.44 -4.46
CA GLU A 138 -2.45 19.35 -4.96
C GLU A 138 -3.15 18.58 -3.81
N ILE A 139 -2.47 18.37 -2.68
CA ILE A 139 -3.07 17.75 -1.49
C ILE A 139 -4.14 18.67 -0.89
N THR A 140 -3.84 19.96 -0.72
CA THR A 140 -4.80 20.92 -0.14
C THR A 140 -6.03 21.15 -1.04
N GLU A 141 -5.85 21.09 -2.36
CA GLU A 141 -6.94 21.20 -3.33
C GLU A 141 -7.78 19.93 -3.38
N ARG A 142 -7.16 18.74 -3.30
CA ARG A 142 -7.87 17.47 -3.14
C ARG A 142 -8.68 17.42 -1.85
N GLU A 143 -8.11 17.85 -0.73
CA GLU A 143 -8.81 17.85 0.56
C GLU A 143 -10.02 18.81 0.55
N ARG A 144 -9.93 19.94 -0.19
CA ARG A 144 -11.07 20.84 -0.38
C ARG A 144 -12.17 20.23 -1.26
N LEU A 145 -11.78 19.60 -2.37
CA LEU A 145 -12.73 18.95 -3.27
C LEU A 145 -13.42 17.74 -2.63
N GLU A 146 -12.71 16.98 -1.80
CA GLU A 146 -13.25 15.84 -1.05
C GLU A 146 -14.26 16.32 0.00
N LYS A 147 -13.95 17.38 0.76
CA LYS A 147 -14.91 17.99 1.69
C LYS A 147 -16.15 18.57 0.98
N GLU A 148 -15.98 19.17 -0.20
CA GLU A 148 -17.09 19.67 -1.00
C GLU A 148 -17.97 18.53 -1.58
N GLN A 149 -17.36 17.40 -1.95
CA GLN A 149 -18.09 16.21 -2.40
C GLN A 149 -18.84 15.54 -1.24
N GLU A 150 -18.23 15.41 -0.07
CA GLU A 150 -18.91 14.88 1.12
C GLU A 150 -20.10 15.75 1.55
N GLU A 151 -19.99 17.08 1.45
CA GLU A 151 -21.08 18.00 1.77
C GLU A 151 -22.23 17.92 0.74
N LYS A 152 -21.91 17.82 -0.55
CA LYS A 152 -22.91 17.61 -1.62
C LYS A 152 -23.59 16.25 -1.49
N GLU A 153 -22.85 15.20 -1.18
CA GLU A 153 -23.40 13.86 -1.00
C GLU A 153 -24.28 13.77 0.25
N ARG A 154 -23.94 14.49 1.32
CA ARG A 154 -24.81 14.62 2.50
C ARG A 154 -26.11 15.34 2.16
N LEU A 155 -26.06 16.45 1.43
CA LEU A 155 -27.24 17.19 1.00
C LEU A 155 -28.12 16.36 0.04
N GLU A 156 -27.53 15.62 -0.90
CA GLU A 156 -28.27 14.72 -1.79
C GLU A 156 -28.93 13.57 -1.04
N ARG A 157 -28.23 12.96 -0.07
CA ARG A 157 -28.83 11.94 0.80
C ARG A 157 -29.99 12.49 1.63
N GLU A 158 -29.85 13.71 2.17
CA GLU A 158 -30.90 14.36 2.95
C GLU A 158 -32.14 14.73 2.11
N ILE A 159 -31.94 15.12 0.84
CA ILE A 159 -33.03 15.36 -0.11
C ILE A 159 -33.73 14.06 -0.48
N LEU A 160 -32.96 13.00 -0.79
CA LEU A 160 -33.50 11.70 -1.15
C LEU A 160 -34.29 11.07 0.02
N GLU A 161 -33.81 11.20 1.25
CA GLU A 161 -34.49 10.72 2.44
C GLU A 161 -35.83 11.46 2.67
N ARG A 162 -35.86 12.78 2.48
CA ARG A 162 -37.11 13.56 2.52
C ARG A 162 -38.09 13.19 1.41
N GLU A 163 -37.61 12.84 0.22
CA GLU A 163 -38.48 12.37 -0.87
C GLU A 163 -39.06 10.98 -0.57
N LEU A 164 -38.25 10.07 -0.03
CA LEU A 164 -38.66 8.72 0.33
C LEU A 164 -39.65 8.74 1.51
N GLU A 165 -39.49 9.67 2.46
CA GLU A 165 -40.44 9.88 3.55
C GLU A 165 -41.78 10.44 3.04
N LYS A 166 -41.76 11.40 2.10
CA LYS A 166 -42.98 11.89 1.44
C LYS A 166 -43.68 10.79 0.64
N GLU A 167 -42.93 9.93 -0.05
CA GLU A 167 -43.50 8.80 -0.81
C GLU A 167 -44.13 7.77 0.13
N ARG A 168 -43.50 7.46 1.27
CA ARG A 168 -44.08 6.60 2.31
C ARG A 168 -45.37 7.18 2.87
N LEU A 169 -45.40 8.48 3.16
CA LEU A 169 -46.60 9.16 3.68
C LEU A 169 -47.77 9.12 2.66
N ILE A 170 -47.47 9.32 1.37
CA ILE A 170 -48.47 9.24 0.29
C ILE A 170 -48.99 7.81 0.13
N LYS A 171 -48.10 6.82 0.21
CA LYS A 171 -48.47 5.40 0.11
C LYS A 171 -49.33 4.95 1.30
N GLU A 172 -49.00 5.40 2.51
CA GLU A 172 -49.80 5.15 3.72
C GLU A 172 -51.18 5.83 3.66
N MET A 173 -51.25 7.04 3.09
CA MET A 173 -52.51 7.74 2.85
C MET A 173 -53.40 7.01 1.82
N LEU A 174 -52.82 6.53 0.71
CA LEU A 174 -53.51 5.74 -0.31
C LEU A 174 -54.00 4.38 0.24
N GLU A 175 -53.21 3.72 1.07
CA GLU A 175 -53.57 2.44 1.68
C GLU A 175 -54.68 2.59 2.74
N ARG A 176 -54.65 3.69 3.51
CA ARG A 176 -55.79 4.08 4.38
C ARG A 176 -57.05 4.42 3.57
N GLU A 177 -56.90 5.03 2.40
CA GLU A 177 -58.04 5.35 1.53
C GLU A 177 -58.64 4.10 0.88
N GLU A 178 -57.81 3.15 0.41
CA GLU A 178 -58.28 1.87 -0.14
C GLU A 178 -58.95 0.98 0.91
N THR A 179 -58.42 0.93 2.13
CA THR A 179 -59.04 0.19 3.24
C THR A 179 -60.37 0.79 3.65
N SER A 180 -60.46 2.12 3.75
CA SER A 180 -61.74 2.81 4.00
C SER A 180 -62.76 2.63 2.87
N ARG A 181 -62.30 2.53 1.61
CA ARG A 181 -63.17 2.24 0.47
C ARG A 181 -63.69 0.80 0.49
N ARG A 182 -62.84 -0.19 0.80
CA ARG A 182 -63.25 -1.59 0.95
C ARG A 182 -64.24 -1.77 2.11
N GLU A 183 -64.04 -1.10 3.24
CA GLU A 183 -65.01 -1.10 4.35
C GLU A 183 -66.36 -0.48 3.98
N LYS A 184 -66.38 0.58 3.15
CA LYS A 184 -67.63 1.18 2.66
C LYS A 184 -68.37 0.25 1.69
N GLU A 185 -67.65 -0.41 0.79
CA GLU A 185 -68.23 -1.37 -0.17
C GLU A 185 -68.74 -2.65 0.53
N GLU A 186 -68.10 -3.08 1.64
CA GLU A 186 -68.57 -4.20 2.46
C GLU A 186 -69.79 -3.83 3.32
N ARG A 187 -69.82 -2.61 3.90
CA ARG A 187 -71.00 -2.09 4.59
C ARG A 187 -72.21 -1.96 3.66
N GLU A 188 -72.01 -1.55 2.40
CA GLU A 188 -73.09 -1.42 1.43
C GLU A 188 -73.65 -2.79 0.98
N ARG A 189 -72.83 -3.86 1.00
CA ARG A 189 -73.30 -5.25 0.77
C ARG A 189 -74.10 -5.78 1.94
N ILE A 190 -73.65 -5.52 3.17
CA ILE A 190 -74.36 -5.92 4.41
C ILE A 190 -75.70 -5.17 4.52
N GLU A 191 -75.78 -3.92 4.06
CA GLU A 191 -77.02 -3.14 4.06
C GLU A 191 -78.04 -3.63 3.01
N LYS A 192 -77.59 -4.04 1.82
CA LYS A 192 -78.46 -4.68 0.81
C LYS A 192 -78.99 -6.04 1.28
N GLU A 193 -78.16 -6.83 1.98
CA GLU A 193 -78.54 -8.13 2.56
C GLU A 193 -79.52 -7.99 3.76
N LYS A 194 -79.40 -6.91 4.54
CA LYS A 194 -80.37 -6.57 5.60
C LYS A 194 -81.73 -6.15 5.04
N SER A 195 -81.77 -5.42 3.91
CA SER A 195 -83.03 -4.99 3.29
C SER A 195 -83.88 -6.14 2.71
N GLU A 196 -83.27 -7.28 2.36
CA GLU A 196 -83.99 -8.50 1.94
C GLU A 196 -84.48 -9.34 3.12
N ARG A 197 -83.74 -9.38 4.23
CA ARG A 197 -84.21 -10.00 5.49
C ARG A 197 -85.34 -9.22 6.16
N GLU A 198 -85.35 -7.90 6.03
CA GLU A 198 -86.35 -7.00 6.62
C GLU A 198 -87.74 -7.11 5.95
N ARG A 199 -87.83 -7.64 4.72
CA ARG A 199 -89.13 -7.93 4.07
C ARG A 199 -89.81 -9.19 4.59
N LEU A 200 -89.06 -10.15 5.14
CA LEU A 200 -89.58 -11.40 5.72
C LEU A 200 -89.92 -11.26 7.21
N GLU A 201 -89.35 -10.29 7.91
CA GLU A 201 -89.57 -10.10 9.35
C GLU A 201 -90.70 -9.10 9.70
N ASN A 202 -91.18 -8.34 8.70
CA ASN A 202 -92.22 -7.32 8.83
C ASN A 202 -93.67 -7.87 8.88
N GLU A 203 -93.86 -9.19 8.76
CA GLU A 203 -95.19 -9.82 8.91
C GLU A 203 -95.47 -10.28 10.36
N LEU A 204 -94.45 -10.40 11.21
CA LEU A 204 -94.58 -10.97 12.57
C LEU A 204 -94.43 -9.95 13.72
N LYS A 205 -94.14 -8.67 13.43
CA LYS A 205 -93.80 -7.65 14.44
C LYS A 205 -94.77 -6.47 14.54
N ARG A 206 -96.01 -6.63 14.08
CA ARG A 206 -97.11 -5.66 14.36
C ARG A 206 -97.79 -5.84 15.72
N GLU A 207 -97.41 -6.83 16.53
CA GLU A 207 -98.11 -7.18 17.78
C GLU A 207 -97.28 -6.96 19.07
N ARG A 208 -96.05 -6.42 18.99
CA ARG A 208 -95.22 -6.13 20.20
C ARG A 208 -94.76 -4.68 20.32
N ALA A 209 -95.22 -3.79 19.44
CA ALA A 209 -94.75 -2.40 19.36
C ALA A 209 -95.39 -1.42 20.35
N GLU A 210 -96.30 -1.84 21.23
CA GLU A 210 -97.01 -0.90 22.14
C GLU A 210 -96.60 -0.98 23.62
N ARG A 211 -95.74 -1.93 24.04
CA ARG A 211 -95.25 -2.03 25.44
C ARG A 211 -93.79 -1.64 25.67
N GLU A 212 -92.98 -1.47 24.64
CA GLU A 212 -91.53 -1.26 24.75
C GLU A 212 -91.09 0.18 24.41
N ARG A 213 -92.01 1.15 24.55
CA ARG A 213 -91.70 2.57 24.34
C ARG A 213 -91.30 3.29 25.63
N LEU A 214 -91.66 2.73 26.79
CA LEU A 214 -91.34 3.31 28.11
C LEU A 214 -89.99 2.85 28.68
N GLU A 215 -89.42 1.76 28.17
CA GLU A 215 -88.17 1.17 28.69
C GLU A 215 -86.91 1.74 28.00
N ARG A 216 -87.04 2.21 26.74
CA ARG A 216 -85.94 2.84 26.00
C ARG A 216 -85.52 4.21 26.54
N GLU A 217 -86.45 4.97 27.12
CA GLU A 217 -86.15 6.33 27.61
C GLU A 217 -85.29 6.32 28.89
N GLN A 218 -85.33 5.25 29.69
CA GLN A 218 -84.42 5.09 30.84
C GLN A 218 -83.07 4.47 30.46
N ALA A 219 -82.99 3.74 29.33
CA ALA A 219 -81.73 3.18 28.83
C ALA A 219 -80.85 4.25 28.15
N GLU A 220 -81.45 5.18 27.38
CA GLU A 220 -80.69 6.25 26.71
C GLU A 220 -80.04 7.24 27.70
N ARG A 221 -80.66 7.48 28.86
CA ARG A 221 -80.04 8.29 29.93
C ARG A 221 -78.83 7.62 30.57
N LYS A 222 -78.85 6.30 30.73
CA LYS A 222 -77.69 5.55 31.27
C LYS A 222 -76.57 5.43 30.23
N GLU A 223 -76.90 5.33 28.95
CA GLU A 223 -75.90 5.24 27.87
C GLU A 223 -75.17 6.58 27.63
N GLN A 224 -75.84 7.73 27.81
CA GLN A 224 -75.17 9.03 27.77
C GLN A 224 -74.22 9.25 28.97
N GLU A 225 -74.62 8.84 30.17
CA GLU A 225 -73.75 8.93 31.36
C GLU A 225 -72.53 7.98 31.27
N GLU A 226 -72.66 6.82 30.63
CA GLU A 226 -71.57 5.88 30.44
C GLU A 226 -70.59 6.31 29.32
N ARG A 227 -71.11 6.90 28.23
CA ARG A 227 -70.26 7.49 27.16
C ARG A 227 -69.47 8.69 27.67
N GLU A 228 -70.05 9.58 28.47
CA GLU A 228 -69.30 10.68 29.10
C GLU A 228 -68.25 10.17 30.11
N ARG A 229 -68.49 9.03 30.77
CA ARG A 229 -67.50 8.43 31.67
C ARG A 229 -66.31 7.86 30.92
N ILE A 230 -66.56 7.14 29.82
CA ILE A 230 -65.52 6.55 28.97
C ILE A 230 -64.69 7.64 28.28
N GLU A 231 -65.33 8.72 27.80
CA GLU A 231 -64.62 9.83 27.15
C GLU A 231 -63.72 10.60 28.14
N ARG A 232 -64.17 10.82 29.38
CA ARG A 232 -63.32 11.37 30.45
C ARG A 232 -62.19 10.42 30.84
N GLU A 233 -62.44 9.11 30.83
CA GLU A 233 -61.42 8.10 31.14
C GLU A 233 -60.35 7.99 30.04
N ILE A 234 -60.73 8.17 28.77
CA ILE A 234 -59.78 8.21 27.64
C ILE A 234 -58.93 9.48 27.69
N ILE A 235 -59.52 10.65 27.96
CA ILE A 235 -58.77 11.91 28.07
C ILE A 235 -57.81 11.89 29.27
N GLU A 236 -58.20 11.32 30.41
CA GLU A 236 -57.31 11.20 31.58
C GLU A 236 -56.19 10.18 31.33
N LYS A 237 -56.48 9.05 30.67
CA LYS A 237 -55.44 8.08 30.26
C LYS A 237 -54.46 8.70 29.29
N GLU A 238 -54.93 9.46 28.30
CA GLU A 238 -54.08 10.14 27.32
C GLU A 238 -53.22 11.24 27.98
N ARG A 239 -53.72 11.92 29.02
CA ARG A 239 -52.94 12.88 29.80
C ARG A 239 -51.84 12.20 30.63
N ILE A 240 -52.16 11.08 31.28
CA ILE A 240 -51.19 10.30 32.07
C ILE A 240 -50.12 9.65 31.16
N GLU A 241 -50.50 9.21 29.97
CA GLU A 241 -49.57 8.66 28.97
C GLU A 241 -48.60 9.74 28.47
N ARG A 242 -49.09 10.94 28.14
CA ARG A 242 -48.24 12.08 27.74
C ARG A 242 -47.30 12.52 28.86
N GLU A 243 -47.77 12.59 30.10
CA GLU A 243 -46.94 12.95 31.25
C GLU A 243 -45.86 11.88 31.55
N ARG A 244 -46.15 10.60 31.29
CA ARG A 244 -45.15 9.52 31.37
C ARG A 244 -44.11 9.62 30.27
N ILE A 245 -44.51 9.86 29.03
CA ILE A 245 -43.59 10.01 27.90
C ILE A 245 -42.68 11.23 28.10
N GLU A 246 -43.21 12.33 28.62
CA GLU A 246 -42.42 13.55 28.90
C GLU A 246 -41.40 13.33 30.03
N LYS A 247 -41.79 12.63 31.11
CA LYS A 247 -40.85 12.22 32.18
C LYS A 247 -39.80 11.24 31.67
N GLU A 248 -40.18 10.27 30.84
CA GLU A 248 -39.24 9.30 30.27
C GLU A 248 -38.24 9.95 29.30
N LEU A 249 -38.67 10.95 28.53
CA LEU A 249 -37.78 11.74 27.68
C LEU A 249 -36.81 12.60 28.49
N SER A 250 -37.29 13.23 29.56
CA SER A 250 -36.44 14.02 30.47
C SER A 250 -35.43 13.15 31.22
N GLU A 251 -35.82 11.97 31.69
CA GLU A 251 -34.91 11.00 32.31
C GLU A 251 -33.87 10.46 31.31
N LYS A 252 -34.28 10.15 30.08
CA LYS A 252 -33.36 9.75 29.01
C LYS A 252 -32.38 10.85 28.63
N GLU A 253 -32.79 12.11 28.68
CA GLU A 253 -31.92 13.25 28.40
C GLU A 253 -30.88 13.46 29.52
N MET A 254 -31.30 13.34 30.79
CA MET A 254 -30.38 13.39 31.93
C MET A 254 -29.38 12.23 31.92
N LEU A 255 -29.84 11.01 31.59
CA LEU A 255 -28.97 9.84 31.48
C LEU A 255 -27.94 9.99 30.34
N LYS A 256 -28.34 10.59 29.22
CA LYS A 256 -27.42 10.90 28.11
C LYS A 256 -26.37 11.93 28.53
N GLN A 257 -26.76 12.99 29.24
CA GLN A 257 -25.82 14.00 29.73
C GLN A 257 -24.84 13.41 30.77
N GLU A 258 -25.29 12.49 31.61
CA GLU A 258 -24.45 11.80 32.59
C GLU A 258 -23.46 10.86 31.90
N LEU A 259 -23.90 10.09 30.91
CA LEU A 259 -23.04 9.23 30.09
C LEU A 259 -22.01 10.03 29.27
N GLU A 260 -22.38 11.24 28.81
CA GLU A 260 -21.48 12.14 28.08
C GLU A 260 -20.41 12.75 29.00
N LYS A 261 -20.80 13.14 30.23
CA LYS A 261 -19.85 13.58 31.26
C LYS A 261 -18.90 12.45 31.67
N GLU A 262 -19.41 11.24 31.87
CA GLU A 262 -18.60 10.07 32.20
C GLU A 262 -17.61 9.72 31.08
N ARG A 263 -18.04 9.83 29.80
CA ARG A 263 -17.15 9.66 28.65
C ARG A 263 -16.07 10.73 28.58
N ALA A 264 -16.43 12.00 28.79
CA ALA A 264 -15.46 13.10 28.79
C ALA A 264 -14.44 12.96 29.94
N GLU A 265 -14.86 12.46 31.09
CA GLU A 265 -13.97 12.20 32.23
C GLU A 265 -13.04 11.01 31.97
N LYS A 266 -13.56 9.90 31.43
CA LYS A 266 -12.75 8.75 31.01
C LYS A 266 -11.75 9.11 29.90
N GLU A 267 -12.14 9.98 28.97
CA GLU A 267 -11.26 10.46 27.91
C GLU A 267 -10.13 11.34 28.46
N ARG A 268 -10.44 12.22 29.43
CA ARG A 268 -9.42 13.01 30.15
C ARG A 268 -8.45 12.13 30.93
N LEU A 269 -8.95 11.12 31.65
CA LEU A 269 -8.08 10.18 32.38
C LEU A 269 -7.16 9.40 31.44
N ARG A 270 -7.68 8.95 30.29
CA ARG A 270 -6.88 8.27 29.25
C ARG A 270 -5.81 9.19 28.66
N GLN A 271 -6.15 10.45 28.37
CA GLN A 271 -5.18 11.44 27.88
C GLN A 271 -4.08 11.70 28.92
N GLU A 272 -4.44 11.84 30.20
CA GLU A 272 -3.47 12.02 31.28
C GLU A 272 -2.56 10.78 31.47
N GLN A 273 -3.10 9.56 31.35
CA GLN A 273 -2.29 8.34 31.38
C GLN A 273 -1.32 8.26 30.21
N ILE A 274 -1.76 8.62 28.99
CA ILE A 274 -0.91 8.64 27.80
C ILE A 274 0.20 9.69 27.95
N GLU A 275 -0.08 10.87 28.50
CA GLU A 275 0.94 11.90 28.76
C GLU A 275 1.94 11.46 29.83
N ARG A 276 1.49 10.85 30.92
CA ARG A 276 2.37 10.28 31.95
C ARG A 276 3.24 9.15 31.39
N GLU A 277 2.71 8.30 30.52
CA GLU A 277 3.46 7.22 29.89
C GLU A 277 4.51 7.77 28.91
N LYS A 278 4.14 8.77 28.08
CA LYS A 278 5.08 9.47 27.20
C LYS A 278 6.20 10.15 27.99
N ALA A 279 5.88 10.80 29.10
CA ALA A 279 6.89 11.43 29.97
C ALA A 279 7.86 10.39 30.56
N LYS A 280 7.35 9.23 31.02
CA LYS A 280 8.19 8.12 31.50
C LYS A 280 9.08 7.56 30.39
N GLN A 281 8.53 7.35 29.20
CA GLN A 281 9.32 6.89 28.04
C GLN A 281 10.38 7.91 27.65
N GLU A 282 10.08 9.21 27.70
CA GLU A 282 11.05 10.27 27.42
C GLU A 282 12.19 10.30 28.46
N THR A 283 11.90 10.11 29.74
CA THR A 283 12.95 10.01 30.78
C THR A 283 13.84 8.78 30.57
N VAL A 284 13.26 7.64 30.19
CA VAL A 284 14.03 6.41 29.93
C VAL A 284 14.90 6.55 28.68
N ILE A 285 14.40 7.22 27.63
CA ILE A 285 15.18 7.50 26.42
C ILE A 285 16.32 8.48 26.72
N LYS A 286 16.08 9.54 27.50
CA LYS A 286 17.13 10.48 27.93
C LYS A 286 18.20 9.79 28.75
N GLU A 287 17.82 8.95 29.71
CA GLU A 287 18.78 8.19 30.53
C GLU A 287 19.60 7.21 29.69
N ARG A 288 18.98 6.54 28.71
CA ARG A 288 19.68 5.63 27.79
C ARG A 288 20.67 6.38 26.89
N LEU A 289 20.30 7.55 26.38
CA LEU A 289 21.19 8.40 25.58
C LEU A 289 22.36 8.97 26.40
N GLU A 290 22.14 9.29 27.69
CA GLU A 290 23.19 9.73 28.60
C GLU A 290 24.22 8.61 28.85
N LYS A 291 23.74 7.38 29.10
CA LYS A 291 24.59 6.19 29.26
C LYS A 291 25.39 5.88 28.00
N GLU A 292 24.75 5.95 26.83
CA GLU A 292 25.43 5.73 25.54
C GLU A 292 26.49 6.81 25.27
N ARG A 293 26.23 8.07 25.64
CA ARG A 293 27.24 9.15 25.57
C ARG A 293 28.44 8.89 26.47
N GLN A 294 28.21 8.44 27.71
CA GLN A 294 29.29 8.08 28.65
C GLN A 294 30.11 6.89 28.15
N GLU A 295 29.47 5.88 27.55
CA GLU A 295 30.18 4.76 26.91
C GLU A 295 31.04 5.22 25.73
N ILE A 296 30.52 6.09 24.86
CA ILE A 296 31.27 6.67 23.74
C ILE A 296 32.46 7.50 24.25
N GLU A 297 32.30 8.25 25.33
CA GLU A 297 33.37 9.03 25.94
C GLU A 297 34.46 8.14 26.54
N ASN A 298 34.07 7.08 27.26
CA ASN A 298 34.99 6.09 27.82
C ASN A 298 35.77 5.35 26.72
N LEU A 299 35.11 4.98 25.60
CA LEU A 299 35.76 4.38 24.44
C LEU A 299 36.75 5.33 23.76
N LYS A 300 36.40 6.62 23.64
CA LYS A 300 37.33 7.64 23.12
C LYS A 300 38.54 7.83 24.02
N ALA A 301 38.35 7.82 25.34
CA ALA A 301 39.45 7.91 26.31
C ALA A 301 40.36 6.67 26.25
N ALA A 302 39.81 5.46 26.06
CA ALA A 302 40.58 4.24 25.87
C ALA A 302 41.44 4.28 24.60
N ILE A 303 40.84 4.68 23.47
CA ILE A 303 41.56 4.82 22.18
C ILE A 303 42.68 5.88 22.29
N ALA A 304 42.45 6.97 23.03
CA ALA A 304 43.48 7.99 23.26
C ALA A 304 44.66 7.45 24.10
N LYS A 305 44.38 6.66 25.14
CA LYS A 305 45.42 6.01 25.95
C LYS A 305 46.23 5.00 25.13
N GLU A 306 45.57 4.17 24.33
CA GLU A 306 46.23 3.19 23.46
C GLU A 306 47.14 3.85 22.41
N ARG A 307 46.69 4.98 21.83
CA ARG A 307 47.52 5.77 20.91
C ARG A 307 48.73 6.38 21.59
N ALA A 308 48.57 6.94 22.79
CA ALA A 308 49.68 7.50 23.56
C ALA A 308 50.69 6.43 23.98
N GLU A 309 50.24 5.21 24.26
CA GLU A 309 51.11 4.08 24.58
C GLU A 309 51.88 3.58 23.34
N LYS A 310 51.20 3.45 22.19
CA LYS A 310 51.84 3.14 20.90
C LYS A 310 52.88 4.19 20.50
N GLU A 311 52.58 5.47 20.72
CA GLU A 311 53.52 6.57 20.44
C GLU A 311 54.76 6.50 21.34
N LYS A 312 54.58 6.25 22.65
CA LYS A 312 55.71 6.03 23.56
C LYS A 312 56.57 4.84 23.12
N LEU A 313 55.94 3.73 22.73
CA LEU A 313 56.67 2.53 22.26
C LEU A 313 57.48 2.82 20.99
N MET A 314 56.91 3.57 20.03
CA MET A 314 57.61 4.00 18.81
C MET A 314 58.81 4.90 19.15
N THR A 315 58.65 5.89 20.03
CA THR A 315 59.77 6.77 20.42
C THR A 315 60.87 6.04 21.19
N GLU A 316 60.54 4.98 21.93
CA GLU A 316 61.53 4.14 22.61
C GLU A 316 62.31 3.28 21.60
N GLN A 317 61.63 2.74 20.58
CA GLN A 317 62.28 2.00 19.49
C GLN A 317 63.21 2.91 18.68
N GLU A 318 62.78 4.12 18.33
CA GLU A 318 63.62 5.09 17.61
C GLU A 318 64.88 5.46 18.42
N LYS A 319 64.76 5.64 19.74
CA LYS A 319 65.93 5.90 20.61
C LYS A 319 66.89 4.71 20.68
N LYS A 320 66.38 3.46 20.71
CA LYS A 320 67.22 2.26 20.67
C LYS A 320 67.96 2.14 19.34
N GLU A 321 67.28 2.38 18.23
CA GLU A 321 67.89 2.34 16.90
C GLU A 321 68.94 3.45 16.73
N GLN A 322 68.67 4.66 17.23
CA GLN A 322 69.63 5.75 17.20
C GLN A 322 70.88 5.46 18.05
N ALA A 323 70.71 4.85 19.22
CA ALA A 323 71.83 4.43 20.06
C ALA A 323 72.68 3.32 19.42
N GLU A 324 72.08 2.40 18.65
CA GLU A 324 72.82 1.41 17.86
C GLU A 324 73.57 2.04 16.68
N ARG A 325 72.95 2.98 15.97
CA ARG A 325 73.61 3.74 14.90
C ARG A 325 74.82 4.51 15.43
N GLU A 326 74.69 5.16 16.58
CA GLU A 326 75.80 5.90 17.19
C GLU A 326 76.95 4.96 17.65
N LYS A 327 76.63 3.74 18.13
CA LYS A 327 77.64 2.73 18.44
C LYS A 327 78.39 2.27 17.19
N LEU A 328 77.67 2.01 16.09
CA LEU A 328 78.26 1.62 14.81
C LEU A 328 79.12 2.75 14.23
N GLU A 329 78.68 4.00 14.34
CA GLU A 329 79.45 5.16 13.89
C GLU A 329 80.76 5.32 14.68
N LYS A 330 80.71 5.17 16.01
CA LYS A 330 81.92 5.17 16.86
C LYS A 330 82.88 4.03 16.50
N GLU A 331 82.37 2.86 16.13
CA GLU A 331 83.19 1.73 15.67
C GLU A 331 83.86 2.02 14.32
N ILE A 332 83.13 2.63 13.37
CA ILE A 332 83.67 3.05 12.06
C ILE A 332 84.75 4.12 12.25
N ILE A 333 84.51 5.12 13.12
CA ILE A 333 85.50 6.16 13.41
C ILE A 333 86.76 5.56 14.04
N LYS A 334 86.62 4.61 14.97
CA LYS A 334 87.76 3.94 15.59
C LYS A 334 88.58 3.13 14.57
N LYS A 335 87.92 2.41 13.66
CA LYS A 335 88.57 1.70 12.54
C LYS A 335 89.26 2.68 11.56
N GLY A 336 88.62 3.80 11.25
CA GLY A 336 89.21 4.86 10.43
C GLY A 336 90.46 5.48 11.06
N GLN A 337 90.43 5.74 12.37
CA GLN A 337 91.58 6.28 13.11
C GLN A 337 92.77 5.31 13.12
N THR A 338 92.53 4.01 13.29
CA THR A 338 93.60 3.01 13.21
C THR A 338 94.22 2.91 11.81
N GLU A 339 93.42 3.13 10.76
CA GLU A 339 93.91 3.08 9.39
C GLU A 339 94.70 4.35 9.01
N ILE A 340 94.26 5.52 9.47
CA ILE A 340 95.02 6.78 9.32
C ILE A 340 96.38 6.67 10.03
N GLU A 341 96.42 6.03 11.20
CA GLU A 341 97.67 5.86 11.95
C GLU A 341 98.65 4.90 11.25
N ARG A 342 98.16 3.84 10.60
CA ARG A 342 98.98 2.99 9.71
C ARG A 342 99.55 3.77 8.53
N LEU A 343 98.71 4.54 7.82
CA LEU A 343 99.14 5.31 6.66
C LEU A 343 100.18 6.40 7.02
N LYS A 344 100.09 6.98 8.23
CA LYS A 344 101.11 7.91 8.73
C LYS A 344 102.47 7.23 8.96
N GLN A 345 102.48 6.02 9.51
CA GLN A 345 103.72 5.25 9.73
C GLN A 345 104.37 4.81 8.41
N GLU A 346 103.59 4.49 7.37
CA GLU A 346 104.13 4.20 6.04
C GLU A 346 104.75 5.44 5.38
N LEU A 347 104.09 6.60 5.49
CA LEU A 347 104.63 7.84 4.93
C LEU A 347 105.93 8.30 5.61
N GLU A 348 106.09 8.06 6.93
CA GLU A 348 107.35 8.33 7.62
C GLU A 348 108.48 7.40 7.20
N LYS A 349 108.19 6.12 6.94
CA LYS A 349 109.18 5.19 6.38
C LYS A 349 109.63 5.62 4.99
N GLU A 350 108.70 6.03 4.13
CA GLU A 350 109.01 6.49 2.77
C GLU A 350 109.84 7.79 2.76
N LYS A 351 109.57 8.71 3.70
CA LYS A 351 110.36 9.94 3.89
C LYS A 351 111.76 9.67 4.43
N ALA A 352 111.91 8.69 5.34
CA ALA A 352 113.23 8.27 5.85
C ALA A 352 114.07 7.58 4.76
N GLU A 353 113.43 6.82 3.86
CA GLU A 353 114.10 6.14 2.75
C GLU A 353 114.60 7.15 1.69
N LYS A 354 113.77 8.15 1.34
CA LYS A 354 114.12 9.22 0.38
C LYS A 354 115.17 10.21 0.92
N ALA A 355 115.30 10.38 2.23
CA ALA A 355 116.32 11.26 2.84
C ALA A 355 117.73 10.65 2.84
N SER A 356 117.88 9.35 2.62
CA SER A 356 119.18 8.65 2.69
C SER A 356 120.01 8.67 1.39
N PHE A 357 119.43 9.09 0.25
CA PHE A 357 120.06 8.91 -1.07
C PHE A 357 120.69 10.18 -1.70
N LEU A 358 120.60 11.37 -1.09
CA LEU A 358 121.05 12.60 -1.78
C LEU A 358 121.90 13.53 -0.89
N THR A 359 123.16 13.14 -0.67
CA THR A 359 124.22 14.06 -0.22
C THR A 359 125.39 13.99 -1.21
N ARG A 360 125.86 15.16 -1.70
CA ARG A 360 127.10 15.41 -2.50
C ARG A 360 126.91 15.28 -4.04
N HIS A 361 127.07 16.26 -4.95
CA HIS A 361 127.76 17.57 -5.00
C HIS A 361 127.11 18.53 -6.04
N GLN A 362 127.50 19.81 -5.98
CA GLN A 362 127.00 21.01 -6.68
C GLN A 362 127.43 21.19 -8.16
N GLU A 363 126.50 21.74 -8.97
CA GLU A 363 126.53 22.81 -10.03
C GLU A 363 127.71 22.98 -11.05
N PRO A 364 127.56 23.72 -12.19
CA PRO A 364 126.39 24.48 -12.73
C PRO A 364 126.08 24.34 -14.26
N GLN A 365 124.77 24.49 -14.62
CA GLN A 365 124.08 25.11 -15.81
C GLN A 365 124.49 24.75 -17.28
N PRO A 366 123.74 25.04 -18.38
CA PRO A 366 122.43 25.74 -18.56
C PRO A 366 121.42 25.15 -19.63
N ASN A 367 120.19 25.69 -19.62
CA ASN A 367 119.23 25.98 -20.73
C ASN A 367 118.39 24.90 -21.47
N ILE A 368 117.13 25.30 -21.75
CA ILE A 368 116.12 24.90 -22.78
C ILE A 368 114.87 24.06 -22.35
N SER A 369 113.74 24.55 -22.89
CA SER A 369 112.28 24.25 -22.88
C SER A 369 111.73 22.83 -23.13
N ILE A 370 110.46 22.58 -22.74
CA ILE A 370 109.25 22.24 -23.58
C ILE A 370 108.07 21.68 -22.72
N SER A 371 106.85 21.93 -23.20
CA SER A 371 105.48 21.51 -22.78
C SER A 371 105.16 20.01 -23.10
N PRO A 372 103.93 19.47 -23.25
CA PRO A 372 102.64 19.45 -22.50
C PRO A 372 102.04 17.99 -22.31
N LYS A 373 100.76 17.92 -21.86
CA LYS A 373 99.66 16.95 -22.22
C LYS A 373 99.41 15.64 -21.40
N ASN A 374 98.12 15.51 -21.02
CA ASN A 374 97.16 14.40 -21.22
C ASN A 374 97.04 13.15 -20.31
N THR A 375 95.74 12.84 -20.02
CA THR A 375 95.03 11.52 -19.96
C THR A 375 95.39 10.57 -18.80
N ALA A 376 94.54 9.69 -18.25
CA ALA A 376 93.36 8.93 -18.65
C ALA A 376 92.58 8.51 -17.35
N GLU A 377 91.26 8.48 -17.27
CA GLU A 377 90.29 7.45 -17.74
C GLU A 377 90.19 6.17 -16.87
N VAL A 378 88.98 5.53 -16.89
CA VAL A 378 88.55 4.18 -16.42
C VAL A 378 87.76 4.14 -15.07
N PHE A 379 86.66 3.40 -14.81
CA PHE A 379 85.46 2.82 -15.50
C PHE A 379 84.73 1.84 -14.49
N ILE A 380 83.46 2.13 -14.08
CA ILE A 380 82.25 1.25 -13.85
C ILE A 380 82.29 0.09 -12.77
N PRO A 381 81.18 -0.51 -12.16
CA PRO A 381 79.68 -0.36 -12.25
C PRO A 381 78.76 -0.43 -10.95
N LYS A 382 77.46 -0.11 -11.16
CA LYS A 382 76.14 -0.77 -10.78
C LYS A 382 75.32 -0.49 -9.47
N SER A 383 74.00 -0.30 -9.72
CA SER A 383 72.73 -0.65 -8.98
C SER A 383 72.44 -0.01 -7.59
N GLU A 384 71.23 0.22 -7.08
CA GLU A 384 69.79 0.18 -7.44
C GLU A 384 69.01 0.90 -6.28
N LYS A 385 67.74 1.28 -6.46
CA LYS A 385 66.85 2.00 -5.50
C LYS A 385 66.30 1.11 -4.36
N PRO A 386 65.55 1.64 -3.34
CA PRO A 386 64.07 1.68 -3.46
C PRO A 386 63.27 2.81 -2.71
N ILE A 387 62.14 3.17 -3.33
CA ILE A 387 60.73 3.53 -2.94
C ILE A 387 60.31 4.02 -1.50
N SER A 388 59.45 5.08 -1.49
CA SER A 388 58.24 5.38 -0.64
C SER A 388 58.32 6.59 0.31
N VAL A 389 57.31 7.40 0.69
CA VAL A 389 55.86 7.64 0.40
C VAL A 389 55.42 8.93 1.16
N GLU A 390 54.44 9.67 0.61
CA GLU A 390 53.43 10.63 1.17
C GLU A 390 53.70 11.63 2.33
N LYS A 391 53.14 12.84 2.17
CA LYS A 391 52.14 13.43 3.10
C LYS A 391 51.40 14.64 2.49
N ILE A 392 50.07 14.55 2.49
CA ILE A 392 49.08 15.64 2.32
C ILE A 392 48.38 15.82 3.67
N LYS A 393 48.01 17.06 4.03
CA LYS A 393 46.80 17.41 4.82
C LYS A 393 46.49 18.93 4.73
N PRO A 394 45.27 19.38 5.11
CA PRO A 394 44.37 20.13 4.22
C PRO A 394 43.61 21.30 4.94
N ASN A 395 42.45 21.69 4.38
CA ASN A 395 41.30 22.38 5.02
C ASN A 395 41.49 23.88 5.37
N ASN A 396 40.49 24.77 5.31
CA ASN A 396 39.04 24.62 5.53
C ASN A 396 38.26 25.92 5.17
N GLN A 397 36.92 25.82 5.16
CA GLN A 397 35.91 26.90 5.41
C GLN A 397 35.67 27.92 4.27
N SER A 398 34.49 28.50 4.01
CA SER A 398 33.17 28.53 4.69
C SER A 398 32.17 29.41 3.88
N PHE A 399 30.87 29.07 3.95
CA PHE A 399 29.64 29.91 3.90
C PHE A 399 29.09 30.63 2.63
N ASN A 400 27.76 30.44 2.46
CA ASN A 400 26.63 31.30 2.02
C ASN A 400 26.89 32.64 1.31
N ASP A 401 26.14 32.98 0.25
CA ASP A 401 24.84 33.71 0.31
C ASP A 401 24.28 34.12 -1.09
N LEU A 402 22.95 34.12 -1.18
CA LEU A 402 21.98 35.06 -1.80
C LEU A 402 21.99 35.53 -3.28
N SER A 403 20.77 35.43 -3.86
CA SER A 403 20.02 36.39 -4.71
C SER A 403 20.54 36.81 -6.10
N ILE A 404 19.84 36.45 -7.19
CA ILE A 404 18.65 37.06 -7.84
C ILE A 404 19.01 38.31 -8.69
N ASP A 405 18.86 38.21 -10.02
CA ASP A 405 18.04 39.11 -10.87
C ASP A 405 18.23 38.87 -12.39
N GLY A 406 17.11 38.89 -13.14
CA GLY A 406 17.07 39.42 -14.53
C GLY A 406 16.79 38.48 -15.71
N LEU A 407 15.50 38.36 -16.09
CA LEU A 407 14.92 37.92 -17.40
C LEU A 407 15.51 38.68 -18.63
N PRO A 408 15.20 38.39 -19.93
CA PRO A 408 14.20 37.46 -20.54
C PRO A 408 14.68 36.59 -21.75
N GLU A 409 13.90 35.52 -22.06
CA GLU A 409 13.26 35.13 -23.35
C GLU A 409 14.03 35.28 -24.70
N ILE A 410 14.01 34.40 -25.72
CA ILE A 410 12.89 33.74 -26.43
C ILE A 410 13.38 32.53 -27.27
N SER A 411 12.64 31.41 -27.17
CA SER A 411 12.20 30.41 -28.17
C SER A 411 12.92 30.22 -29.53
N SER A 412 13.22 28.96 -29.88
CA SER A 412 12.48 28.22 -30.94
C SER A 412 12.96 26.77 -31.11
N LEU A 413 12.03 25.80 -30.92
CA LEU A 413 11.64 24.68 -31.81
C LEU A 413 12.73 23.94 -32.62
N SER A 414 12.73 22.64 -32.90
CA SER A 414 11.82 21.51 -32.78
C SER A 414 12.61 20.31 -33.38
N SER A 415 12.60 19.13 -32.77
CA SER A 415 11.85 17.94 -33.25
C SER A 415 12.54 17.04 -34.29
N LEU A 416 12.60 15.74 -33.96
CA LEU A 416 12.37 14.56 -34.83
C LEU A 416 13.43 14.23 -35.92
N ILE A 417 13.70 13.00 -36.36
CA ILE A 417 13.43 11.59 -35.98
C ILE A 417 14.26 10.70 -36.96
N GLU A 418 14.64 9.51 -36.50
CA GLU A 418 14.87 8.19 -37.16
C GLU A 418 15.53 8.06 -38.56
N GLN A 419 16.61 7.27 -38.66
CA GLN A 419 16.73 5.88 -39.19
C GLN A 419 16.49 5.70 -40.70
N GLU A 420 17.39 4.98 -41.38
CA GLU A 420 17.01 3.84 -42.23
C GLU A 420 18.19 2.96 -42.71
N LYS A 421 17.88 1.68 -42.93
CA LYS A 421 18.73 0.58 -43.44
C LYS A 421 18.71 0.51 -44.99
N PRO A 422 19.69 -0.15 -45.64
CA PRO A 422 19.86 -0.13 -47.10
C PRO A 422 19.50 -1.46 -47.79
N VAL A 423 19.09 -1.45 -49.08
CA VAL A 423 19.14 -2.62 -49.99
C VAL A 423 19.03 -2.23 -51.50
N LEU A 424 20.05 -2.68 -52.27
CA LEU A 424 20.13 -3.18 -53.68
C LEU A 424 20.06 -2.32 -54.97
N LYS A 425 21.02 -2.68 -55.86
CA LYS A 425 21.04 -2.81 -57.36
C LYS A 425 21.19 -1.52 -58.19
N GLU A 426 21.78 -1.49 -59.40
CA GLU A 426 22.69 -2.28 -60.26
C GLU A 426 22.98 -1.40 -61.51
N GLU A 427 23.91 -1.81 -62.39
CA GLU A 427 24.12 -1.40 -63.81
C GLU A 427 25.08 -0.21 -64.13
N LYS A 428 26.28 -0.47 -64.73
CA LYS A 428 26.68 -0.46 -66.18
C LYS A 428 26.74 0.97 -66.78
N THR A 429 27.70 1.46 -67.57
CA THR A 429 28.83 0.92 -68.37
C THR A 429 29.71 2.07 -68.92
N LYS A 430 31.01 1.79 -69.08
CA LYS A 430 31.98 2.17 -70.17
C LYS A 430 32.21 3.64 -70.58
N THR A 431 33.48 4.08 -70.51
CA THR A 431 34.48 4.34 -71.60
C THR A 431 35.66 5.12 -70.97
N GLU A 432 36.94 5.10 -71.35
CA GLU A 432 37.83 4.23 -72.15
C GLU A 432 39.26 4.83 -72.00
N VAL A 433 40.27 3.99 -71.69
CA VAL A 433 41.71 4.00 -72.10
C VAL A 433 42.66 5.18 -71.77
N LYS A 434 43.72 4.91 -70.97
CA LYS A 434 45.12 4.69 -71.45
C LYS A 434 46.08 4.21 -70.32
N ILE A 435 47.06 3.39 -70.72
CA ILE A 435 48.00 2.55 -69.92
C ILE A 435 49.37 3.29 -69.69
N PRO A 436 50.41 2.72 -69.05
CA PRO A 436 50.93 3.07 -67.71
C PRO A 436 52.37 3.64 -67.72
N GLU A 437 52.85 4.15 -66.59
CA GLU A 437 54.30 4.25 -66.31
C GLU A 437 54.60 3.62 -64.95
N ILE A 438 55.51 2.63 -64.96
CA ILE A 438 56.00 1.90 -63.79
C ILE A 438 57.28 2.60 -63.30
N PRO A 439 57.45 2.81 -61.98
CA PRO A 439 58.79 2.80 -61.40
C PRO A 439 58.95 1.79 -60.25
N SER A 440 59.82 0.81 -60.52
CA SER A 440 60.88 0.23 -59.66
C SER A 440 60.59 -0.19 -58.20
N LEU A 441 60.35 -1.49 -58.03
CA LEU A 441 61.09 -2.51 -57.23
C LEU A 441 61.65 -2.29 -55.81
N GLU A 442 61.44 -1.16 -55.13
CA GLU A 442 61.75 -1.00 -53.69
C GLU A 442 60.52 -0.92 -52.78
N LYS A 443 59.31 -0.81 -53.36
CA LYS A 443 58.04 -0.71 -52.62
C LYS A 443 57.35 -2.05 -52.31
N ILE A 444 57.92 -3.18 -52.72
CA ILE A 444 57.29 -4.50 -52.58
C ILE A 444 57.47 -5.10 -51.16
N SER A 445 58.49 -4.67 -50.41
CA SER A 445 58.73 -5.15 -49.03
C SER A 445 57.84 -4.47 -47.99
N GLU A 446 57.59 -3.17 -48.12
CA GLU A 446 56.78 -2.42 -47.14
C GLU A 446 55.27 -2.60 -47.33
N GLU A 447 54.81 -2.82 -48.56
CA GLU A 447 53.38 -3.07 -48.84
C GLU A 447 52.95 -4.48 -48.43
N SER A 448 53.82 -5.49 -48.60
CA SER A 448 53.53 -6.85 -48.16
C SER A 448 53.49 -6.99 -46.63
N GLU A 449 54.35 -6.29 -45.89
CA GLU A 449 54.29 -6.23 -44.43
C GLU A 449 53.06 -5.48 -43.89
N LYS A 450 52.66 -4.38 -44.55
CA LYS A 450 51.42 -3.65 -44.20
C LYS A 450 50.17 -4.49 -44.46
N ILE A 451 50.14 -5.26 -45.54
CA ILE A 451 49.03 -6.19 -45.85
C ILE A 451 48.99 -7.33 -44.82
N ALA A 452 50.14 -7.93 -44.47
CA ALA A 452 50.22 -8.98 -43.46
C ALA A 452 49.82 -8.48 -42.06
N PHE A 453 50.22 -7.26 -41.68
CA PHE A 453 49.81 -6.64 -40.41
C PHE A 453 48.31 -6.31 -40.40
N ALA A 454 47.75 -5.84 -41.51
CA ALA A 454 46.32 -5.59 -41.64
C ALA A 454 45.48 -6.88 -41.60
N GLU A 455 45.95 -7.97 -42.20
CA GLU A 455 45.31 -9.29 -42.10
C GLU A 455 45.39 -9.87 -40.68
N LYS A 456 46.52 -9.71 -40.00
CA LYS A 456 46.68 -10.13 -38.61
C LYS A 456 45.75 -9.35 -37.68
N LYS A 457 45.63 -8.03 -37.90
CA LYS A 457 44.70 -7.16 -37.15
C LYS A 457 43.24 -7.48 -37.43
N LYS A 458 42.88 -7.82 -38.67
CA LYS A 458 41.52 -8.30 -39.02
C LYS A 458 41.20 -9.64 -38.36
N LYS A 459 42.13 -10.61 -38.37
CA LYS A 459 41.95 -11.89 -37.69
C LYS A 459 41.81 -11.72 -36.18
N GLU A 460 42.59 -10.83 -35.58
CA GLU A 460 42.49 -10.52 -34.15
C GLU A 460 41.17 -9.82 -33.79
N GLU A 461 40.65 -8.96 -34.68
CA GLU A 461 39.35 -8.31 -34.51
C GLU A 461 38.18 -9.29 -34.69
N GLU A 462 38.27 -10.22 -35.64
CA GLU A 462 37.31 -11.32 -35.80
C GLU A 462 37.32 -12.27 -34.59
N GLU A 463 38.49 -12.58 -34.04
CA GLU A 463 38.60 -13.40 -32.83
C GLU A 463 38.02 -12.68 -31.61
N LYS A 464 38.24 -11.37 -31.47
CA LYS A 464 37.60 -10.54 -30.43
C LYS A 464 36.08 -10.50 -30.59
N LYS A 465 35.56 -10.40 -31.82
CA LYS A 465 34.12 -10.47 -32.10
C LYS A 465 33.53 -11.85 -31.77
N LYS A 466 34.23 -12.94 -32.09
CA LYS A 466 33.80 -14.30 -31.70
C LYS A 466 33.79 -14.49 -30.19
N LYS A 467 34.83 -14.04 -29.47
CA LYS A 467 34.87 -14.10 -28.00
C LYS A 467 33.77 -13.26 -27.36
N ALA A 468 33.50 -12.07 -27.90
CA ALA A 468 32.39 -11.23 -27.45
C ALA A 468 31.02 -11.87 -27.71
N GLN A 469 30.85 -12.55 -28.85
CA GLN A 469 29.63 -13.31 -29.16
C GLN A 469 29.45 -14.51 -28.22
N GLU A 470 30.50 -15.30 -27.97
CA GLU A 470 30.45 -16.40 -26.99
C GLU A 470 30.18 -15.89 -25.56
N GLU A 471 30.75 -14.76 -25.17
CA GLU A 471 30.49 -14.17 -23.85
C GLU A 471 29.07 -13.64 -23.72
N ALA A 472 28.52 -13.04 -24.79
CA ALA A 472 27.12 -12.61 -24.85
C ALA A 472 26.16 -13.81 -24.79
N GLU A 473 26.48 -14.90 -25.50
CA GLU A 473 25.70 -16.13 -25.48
C GLU A 473 25.75 -16.81 -24.10
N LYS A 474 26.91 -16.86 -23.46
CA LYS A 474 27.05 -17.34 -22.06
C LYS A 474 26.25 -16.48 -21.08
N LYS A 475 26.25 -15.16 -21.24
CA LYS A 475 25.42 -14.25 -20.42
C LYS A 475 23.92 -14.49 -20.65
N ARG A 476 23.51 -14.74 -21.89
CA ARG A 476 22.11 -15.05 -22.22
C ARG A 476 21.66 -16.37 -21.60
N ILE A 477 22.47 -17.42 -21.70
CA ILE A 477 22.20 -18.73 -21.09
C ILE A 477 22.14 -18.62 -19.56
N LEU A 478 23.00 -17.79 -18.95
CA LEU A 478 22.97 -17.56 -17.52
C LEU A 478 21.68 -16.84 -17.09
N GLN A 479 21.28 -15.80 -17.82
CA GLN A 479 20.01 -15.09 -17.59
C GLN A 479 18.79 -15.99 -17.79
N GLU A 480 18.82 -16.87 -18.79
CA GLU A 480 17.76 -17.85 -19.07
C GLU A 480 17.65 -18.88 -17.93
N LYS A 481 18.79 -19.41 -17.45
CA LYS A 481 18.82 -20.31 -16.29
C LYS A 481 18.38 -19.62 -14.99
N GLU A 482 18.73 -18.35 -14.81
CA GLU A 482 18.30 -17.56 -13.66
C GLU A 482 16.79 -17.28 -13.71
N ALA A 483 16.26 -16.99 -14.90
CA ALA A 483 14.82 -16.86 -15.13
C ALA A 483 14.06 -18.17 -14.90
N GLU A 484 14.58 -19.31 -15.38
CA GLU A 484 14.02 -20.64 -15.10
C GLU A 484 14.05 -20.97 -13.62
N ARG A 485 15.13 -20.61 -12.91
CA ARG A 485 15.25 -20.81 -11.46
C ARG A 485 14.24 -19.95 -10.70
N LEU A 486 14.03 -18.70 -11.12
CA LEU A 486 12.99 -17.82 -10.57
C LEU A 486 11.58 -18.36 -10.87
N LEU A 487 11.37 -18.97 -12.04
CA LEU A 487 10.10 -19.62 -12.38
C LEU A 487 9.86 -20.87 -11.53
N GLN A 488 10.89 -21.68 -11.30
CA GLN A 488 10.83 -22.84 -10.41
C GLN A 488 10.67 -22.45 -8.95
N GLU A 489 11.25 -21.33 -8.51
CA GLU A 489 11.09 -20.81 -7.16
C GLU A 489 9.68 -20.25 -6.94
N LYS A 490 9.11 -19.59 -7.97
CA LYS A 490 7.67 -19.24 -8.01
C LYS A 490 6.79 -20.49 -8.01
N ALA A 491 7.17 -21.57 -8.70
CA ALA A 491 6.43 -22.82 -8.70
C ALA A 491 6.58 -23.61 -7.38
N LYS A 492 7.66 -23.40 -6.62
CA LYS A 492 7.85 -23.95 -5.25
C LYS A 492 7.06 -23.18 -4.20
N LYS A 493 6.75 -21.90 -4.43
CA LYS A 493 5.61 -21.22 -3.81
C LYS A 493 4.32 -21.71 -4.47
N LYS A 494 4.03 -23.02 -4.36
CA LYS A 494 2.69 -23.51 -4.64
C LYS A 494 1.76 -22.74 -3.72
N GLU A 495 0.83 -21.97 -4.29
CA GLU A 495 -0.30 -21.45 -3.53
C GLU A 495 -0.93 -22.63 -2.81
N GLU A 496 -1.03 -22.49 -1.50
CA GLU A 496 -1.60 -23.51 -0.64
C GLU A 496 -3.03 -23.80 -1.11
N THR A 497 -3.29 -25.05 -1.47
CA THR A 497 -4.61 -25.42 -1.99
C THR A 497 -5.65 -25.32 -0.88
N ASP A 498 -6.93 -25.17 -1.23
CA ASP A 498 -7.99 -25.18 -0.21
C ASP A 498 -7.99 -26.50 0.59
N GLU A 499 -7.59 -27.61 -0.03
CA GLU A 499 -7.44 -28.91 0.64
C GLU A 499 -6.28 -28.91 1.64
N ASP A 500 -5.15 -28.31 1.28
CA ASP A 500 -4.02 -28.15 2.21
C ASP A 500 -4.41 -27.28 3.42
N LYS A 501 -5.13 -26.16 3.18
CA LYS A 501 -5.62 -25.28 4.26
C LYS A 501 -6.63 -26.00 5.16
N LEU A 502 -7.60 -26.70 4.57
CA LEU A 502 -8.56 -27.49 5.32
C LEU A 502 -7.89 -28.57 6.14
N ARG A 503 -6.84 -29.21 5.60
CA ARG A 503 -6.06 -30.21 6.33
C ARG A 503 -5.33 -29.58 7.52
N LYS A 504 -4.66 -28.43 7.35
CA LYS A 504 -4.02 -27.73 8.47
C LYS A 504 -5.01 -27.31 9.56
N ILE A 505 -6.18 -26.81 9.17
CA ILE A 505 -7.22 -26.46 10.14
C ILE A 505 -7.73 -27.70 10.85
N THR A 506 -7.89 -28.82 10.14
CA THR A 506 -8.31 -30.09 10.75
C THR A 506 -7.28 -30.62 11.73
N ASP A 507 -6.00 -30.59 11.37
CA ASP A 507 -4.89 -30.98 12.23
C ASP A 507 -4.83 -30.06 13.47
N ALA A 508 -4.93 -28.73 13.28
CA ALA A 508 -4.97 -27.78 14.40
C ALA A 508 -6.22 -27.92 15.29
N THR A 509 -7.38 -28.27 14.70
CA THR A 509 -8.60 -28.54 15.46
C THR A 509 -8.42 -29.78 16.33
N PHE A 510 -7.78 -30.82 15.79
CA PHE A 510 -7.47 -32.03 16.54
C PHE A 510 -6.50 -31.74 17.69
N ASP A 511 -5.41 -31.03 17.43
CA ASP A 511 -4.41 -30.67 18.44
C ASP A 511 -5.05 -29.84 19.58
N THR A 512 -5.88 -28.85 19.23
CA THR A 512 -6.60 -28.01 20.23
C THR A 512 -7.69 -28.77 20.99
N GLU A 513 -8.38 -29.73 20.37
CA GLU A 513 -9.32 -30.63 21.06
C GLU A 513 -8.59 -31.56 22.04
N GLU A 514 -7.39 -32.04 21.67
CA GLU A 514 -6.53 -32.85 22.54
C GLU A 514 -6.05 -32.04 23.76
N GLU A 515 -5.53 -30.83 23.56
CA GLU A 515 -5.16 -29.92 24.66
C GLU A 515 -6.35 -29.61 25.59
N LEU A 516 -7.55 -29.45 25.03
CA LEU A 516 -8.75 -29.22 25.83
C LEU A 516 -9.15 -30.46 26.65
N ALA A 517 -8.96 -31.66 26.10
CA ALA A 517 -9.16 -32.91 26.84
C ALA A 517 -8.16 -33.03 28.01
N GLU A 518 -6.89 -32.69 27.81
CA GLU A 518 -5.88 -32.65 28.88
C GLU A 518 -6.29 -31.67 29.99
N ILE A 519 -6.77 -30.47 29.64
CA ILE A 519 -7.27 -29.50 30.62
C ILE A 519 -8.45 -30.04 31.43
N LEU A 520 -9.36 -30.79 30.81
CA LEU A 520 -10.47 -31.41 31.53
C LEU A 520 -9.99 -32.45 32.54
N GLU A 521 -8.94 -33.21 32.22
CA GLU A 521 -8.29 -34.12 33.17
C GLU A 521 -7.58 -33.36 34.29
N GLU A 522 -6.87 -32.27 33.99
CA GLU A 522 -6.20 -31.41 34.98
C GLU A 522 -7.18 -30.81 35.99
N LYS A 523 -8.41 -30.50 35.60
CA LYS A 523 -9.42 -29.89 36.50
C LYS A 523 -9.88 -30.81 37.63
N VAL A 524 -10.00 -32.11 37.36
CA VAL A 524 -10.55 -33.10 38.31
C VAL A 524 -9.84 -33.06 39.67
N PRO A 525 -8.49 -33.10 39.77
CA PRO A 525 -7.80 -33.04 41.06
C PRO A 525 -7.99 -31.71 41.79
N PHE A 526 -8.07 -30.57 41.10
CA PHE A 526 -8.34 -29.28 41.76
C PHE A 526 -9.75 -29.21 42.34
N GLU A 527 -10.76 -29.73 41.63
CA GLU A 527 -12.13 -29.80 42.15
C GLU A 527 -12.25 -30.72 43.37
N GLN A 528 -11.52 -31.84 43.37
CA GLN A 528 -11.45 -32.74 44.53
C GLN A 528 -10.74 -32.07 45.70
N ARG A 529 -9.57 -31.46 45.48
CA ARG A 529 -8.80 -30.78 46.53
C ARG A 529 -9.56 -29.60 47.13
N LYS A 530 -10.28 -28.83 46.29
CA LYS A 530 -11.16 -27.76 46.75
C LYS A 530 -12.22 -28.27 47.74
N LYS A 531 -12.93 -29.36 47.39
CA LYS A 531 -13.93 -29.99 48.26
C LYS A 531 -13.33 -30.51 49.56
N GLU A 532 -12.14 -31.10 49.51
CA GLU A 532 -11.42 -31.57 50.70
C GLU A 532 -11.11 -30.40 51.65
N LEU A 533 -10.56 -29.31 51.12
CA LEU A 533 -10.24 -28.10 51.89
C LEU A 533 -11.50 -27.46 52.49
N GLU A 534 -12.59 -27.38 51.73
CA GLU A 534 -13.89 -26.89 52.24
C GLU A 534 -14.39 -27.71 53.44
N ILE A 535 -14.26 -29.04 53.38
CA ILE A 535 -14.62 -29.94 54.50
C ILE A 535 -13.67 -29.75 55.70
N GLU A 536 -12.38 -29.55 55.46
CA GLU A 536 -11.39 -29.30 56.51
C GLU A 536 -11.63 -27.96 57.22
N ILE A 537 -11.95 -26.91 56.46
CA ILE A 537 -12.35 -25.59 56.97
C ILE A 537 -13.60 -25.72 57.83
N GLU A 538 -14.66 -26.36 57.34
CA GLU A 538 -15.91 -26.56 58.11
C GLU A 538 -15.65 -27.30 59.44
N ARG A 539 -14.73 -28.28 59.44
CA ARG A 539 -14.33 -28.98 60.67
C ARG A 539 -13.55 -28.09 61.62
N ALA A 540 -12.68 -27.23 61.11
CA ALA A 540 -11.91 -26.29 61.91
C ALA A 540 -12.80 -25.17 62.49
N GLU A 541 -13.76 -24.66 61.72
CA GLU A 541 -14.77 -23.69 62.17
C GLU A 541 -15.60 -24.25 63.33
N LYS A 542 -16.07 -25.51 63.23
CA LYS A 542 -16.79 -26.18 64.33
C LYS A 542 -15.93 -26.30 65.59
N LYS A 543 -14.63 -26.55 65.46
CA LYS A 543 -13.72 -26.61 66.61
C LYS A 543 -13.54 -25.22 67.22
N LEU A 544 -13.36 -24.19 66.40
CA LEU A 544 -13.25 -22.81 66.84
C LEU A 544 -14.53 -22.38 67.57
N GLU A 545 -15.72 -22.72 67.07
CA GLU A 545 -17.00 -22.45 67.71
C GLU A 545 -17.10 -23.05 69.12
N VAL A 546 -16.62 -24.29 69.30
CA VAL A 546 -16.55 -24.92 70.64
C VAL A 546 -15.62 -24.16 71.58
N VAL A 547 -14.46 -23.70 71.10
CA VAL A 547 -13.50 -22.91 71.89
C VAL A 547 -14.08 -21.54 72.25
N MET A 548 -14.71 -20.83 71.30
CA MET A 548 -15.41 -19.56 71.56
C MET A 548 -16.55 -19.73 72.59
N GLY A 549 -17.28 -20.85 72.52
CA GLY A 549 -18.29 -21.19 73.51
C GLY A 549 -17.70 -21.43 74.92
N ARG A 550 -16.48 -21.96 75.03
CA ARG A 550 -15.76 -22.08 76.32
C ARG A 550 -15.36 -20.71 76.85
N ILE A 551 -14.82 -19.83 76.01
CA ILE A 551 -14.48 -18.44 76.39
C ILE A 551 -15.71 -17.73 76.95
N SER A 552 -16.84 -17.80 76.25
CA SER A 552 -18.10 -17.16 76.69
C SER A 552 -18.54 -17.64 78.08
N ARG A 553 -18.44 -18.95 78.37
CA ARG A 553 -18.75 -19.50 79.70
C ARG A 553 -17.77 -19.03 80.77
N ILE A 554 -16.49 -18.94 80.43
CA ILE A 554 -15.45 -18.44 81.34
C ILE A 554 -15.70 -16.96 81.66
N ASP A 555 -16.07 -16.15 80.67
CA ASP A 555 -16.41 -14.73 80.85
C ASP A 555 -17.67 -14.55 81.71
N GLU A 556 -18.69 -15.39 81.54
CA GLU A 556 -19.87 -15.42 82.43
C GLU A 556 -19.46 -15.72 83.88
N ILE A 557 -18.64 -16.76 84.10
CA ILE A 557 -18.14 -17.12 85.43
C ILE A 557 -17.31 -15.96 86.01
N LYS A 558 -16.39 -15.39 85.24
CA LYS A 558 -15.56 -14.25 85.64
C LYS A 558 -16.43 -13.07 86.09
N LYS A 559 -17.46 -12.73 85.31
CA LYS A 559 -18.42 -11.67 85.66
C LYS A 559 -19.12 -11.95 87.00
N THR A 560 -19.55 -13.19 87.24
CA THR A 560 -20.17 -13.53 88.54
C THR A 560 -19.19 -13.40 89.72
N ILE A 561 -17.91 -13.70 89.52
CA ILE A 561 -16.87 -13.53 90.55
C ILE A 561 -16.57 -12.04 90.77
N GLU A 562 -16.50 -11.24 89.72
CA GLU A 562 -16.34 -9.78 89.81
C GLU A 562 -17.51 -9.13 90.55
N ASP A 563 -18.74 -9.57 90.29
CA ASP A 563 -19.94 -9.13 91.02
C ASP A 563 -19.87 -9.52 92.51
N GLN A 564 -19.37 -10.71 92.84
CA GLN A 564 -19.17 -11.16 94.22
C GLN A 564 -18.06 -10.38 94.93
N GLU A 565 -16.94 -10.10 94.24
CA GLU A 565 -15.84 -9.27 94.72
C GLU A 565 -16.30 -7.85 95.05
N ASN A 566 -17.12 -7.26 94.18
CA ASN A 566 -17.68 -5.91 94.37
C ASN A 566 -18.65 -5.84 95.56
N ASN A 567 -19.35 -6.94 95.85
CA ASN A 567 -20.32 -7.05 96.95
C ASN A 567 -19.71 -7.56 98.27
N ALA A 568 -18.41 -7.87 98.31
CA ALA A 568 -17.73 -8.40 99.49
C ALA A 568 -17.71 -7.39 100.66
N LYS A 569 -18.00 -7.86 101.88
CA LYS A 569 -18.14 -6.98 103.07
C LYS A 569 -16.85 -6.85 103.86
N THR A 570 -15.91 -7.78 103.69
CA THR A 570 -14.61 -7.77 104.35
C THR A 570 -13.47 -7.76 103.32
N VAL A 571 -12.32 -7.19 103.73
CA VAL A 571 -11.12 -7.12 102.87
C VAL A 571 -10.58 -8.52 102.56
N ASP A 572 -10.70 -9.47 103.48
CA ASP A 572 -10.22 -10.84 103.28
C ASP A 572 -11.11 -11.63 102.31
N GLU A 573 -12.44 -11.44 102.35
CA GLU A 573 -13.37 -11.98 101.34
C GLU A 573 -13.06 -11.40 99.95
N LYS A 574 -12.81 -10.09 99.86
CA LYS A 574 -12.44 -9.45 98.59
C LYS A 574 -11.14 -10.02 98.00
N ARG A 575 -10.10 -10.21 98.82
CA ARG A 575 -8.83 -10.84 98.39
C ARG A 575 -9.01 -12.31 98.00
N ALA A 576 -10.01 -13.02 98.55
CA ALA A 576 -10.30 -14.39 98.14
C ALA A 576 -10.93 -14.41 96.74
N PHE A 577 -11.94 -13.58 96.47
CA PHE A 577 -12.55 -13.46 95.15
C PHE A 577 -11.57 -12.92 94.09
N GLU A 578 -10.67 -12.00 94.45
CA GLU A 578 -9.63 -11.53 93.52
C GLU A 578 -8.66 -12.65 93.10
N LYS A 579 -8.28 -13.54 94.03
CA LYS A 579 -7.47 -14.72 93.69
C LYS A 579 -8.24 -15.73 92.84
N GLU A 580 -9.56 -15.85 93.03
CA GLU A 580 -10.41 -16.68 92.18
C GLU A 580 -10.57 -16.07 90.77
N ARG A 581 -10.73 -14.74 90.68
CA ARG A 581 -10.74 -14.01 89.40
C ARG A 581 -9.42 -14.21 88.65
N TRP A 582 -8.27 -14.14 89.32
CA TRP A 582 -6.97 -14.40 88.68
C TRP A 582 -6.87 -15.82 88.12
N LYS A 583 -7.36 -16.84 88.85
CA LYS A 583 -7.39 -18.22 88.32
C LYS A 583 -8.24 -18.35 87.08
N ILE A 584 -9.42 -17.72 87.06
CA ILE A 584 -10.32 -17.73 85.90
C ILE A 584 -9.72 -16.92 84.74
N GLU A 585 -9.00 -15.84 85.01
CA GLU A 585 -8.28 -15.08 83.97
C GLU A 585 -7.14 -15.90 83.36
N ASP A 586 -6.38 -16.63 84.17
CA ASP A 586 -5.34 -17.55 83.67
C ASP A 586 -5.96 -18.66 82.80
N GLU A 587 -7.10 -19.22 83.23
CA GLU A 587 -7.88 -20.18 82.43
C GLU A 587 -8.40 -19.56 81.12
N ARG A 588 -8.90 -18.32 81.17
CA ARG A 588 -9.34 -17.55 79.99
C ARG A 588 -8.20 -17.33 79.00
N ASN A 589 -7.03 -16.91 79.47
CA ASN A 589 -5.84 -16.71 78.65
C ASN A 589 -5.39 -18.02 77.98
N ASN A 590 -5.47 -19.17 78.68
CA ASN A 590 -5.16 -20.46 78.08
C ASN A 590 -6.15 -20.83 76.94
N VAL A 591 -7.45 -20.62 77.15
CA VAL A 591 -8.46 -20.90 76.11
C VAL A 591 -8.38 -19.88 74.96
N GLU A 592 -7.98 -18.63 75.22
CA GLU A 592 -7.70 -17.64 74.18
C GLU A 592 -6.51 -18.05 73.29
N MET A 593 -5.45 -18.64 73.86
CA MET A 593 -4.37 -19.23 73.05
C MET A 593 -4.89 -20.39 72.20
N GLU A 594 -5.72 -21.30 72.76
CA GLU A 594 -6.36 -22.37 71.98
C GLU A 594 -7.22 -21.80 70.84
N ARG A 595 -7.88 -20.65 71.03
CA ARG A 595 -8.67 -19.96 70.00
C ARG A 595 -7.76 -19.46 68.88
N GLN A 596 -6.69 -18.75 69.22
CA GLN A 596 -5.71 -18.22 68.26
C GLN A 596 -5.11 -19.36 67.42
N GLU A 597 -4.73 -20.48 68.04
CA GLU A 597 -4.24 -21.66 67.30
C GLU A 597 -5.27 -22.19 66.27
N LYS A 598 -6.57 -22.15 66.60
CA LYS A 598 -7.63 -22.58 65.68
C LYS A 598 -7.92 -21.55 64.59
N GLU A 599 -7.75 -20.27 64.88
CA GLU A 599 -7.84 -19.18 63.90
C GLU A 599 -6.68 -19.25 62.91
N ASP A 600 -5.45 -19.48 63.38
CA ASP A 600 -4.27 -19.68 62.52
C ASP A 600 -4.41 -20.94 61.63
N GLU A 601 -4.97 -22.03 62.17
CA GLU A 601 -5.30 -23.24 61.40
C GLU A 601 -6.30 -22.92 60.27
N LEU A 602 -7.34 -22.12 60.55
CA LEU A 602 -8.33 -21.71 59.57
C LEU A 602 -7.75 -20.78 58.51
N GLU A 603 -6.92 -19.81 58.91
CA GLU A 603 -6.26 -18.89 57.98
C GLU A 603 -5.34 -19.65 57.01
N SER A 604 -4.59 -20.63 57.52
CA SER A 604 -3.75 -21.51 56.69
C SER A 604 -4.57 -22.35 55.70
N LEU A 605 -5.70 -22.94 56.13
CA LEU A 605 -6.59 -23.70 55.24
C LEU A 605 -7.25 -22.80 54.18
N ASN A 606 -7.69 -21.60 54.57
CA ASN A 606 -8.24 -20.62 53.64
C ASN A 606 -7.20 -20.14 52.62
N ALA A 607 -5.94 -19.95 53.03
CA ALA A 607 -4.85 -19.64 52.10
C ALA A 607 -4.64 -20.76 51.07
N GLN A 608 -4.63 -22.03 51.50
CA GLN A 608 -4.53 -23.18 50.59
C GLN A 608 -5.74 -23.27 49.64
N LEU A 609 -6.94 -22.98 50.13
CA LEU A 609 -8.16 -22.95 49.31
C LEU A 609 -8.07 -21.86 48.24
N ASN A 610 -7.63 -20.66 48.63
CA ASN A 610 -7.43 -19.53 47.70
C ASN A 610 -6.38 -19.85 46.64
N GLU A 611 -5.26 -20.47 47.01
CA GLU A 611 -4.24 -20.93 46.05
C GLU A 611 -4.80 -21.98 45.07
N CYS A 612 -5.56 -22.95 45.57
CA CYS A 612 -6.21 -23.97 44.76
C CYS A 612 -7.21 -23.35 43.76
N VAL A 613 -8.04 -22.41 44.22
CA VAL A 613 -9.00 -21.67 43.39
C VAL A 613 -8.29 -20.82 42.33
N TYR A 614 -7.22 -20.12 42.69
CA TYR A 614 -6.43 -19.33 41.75
C TYR A 614 -5.82 -20.18 40.63
N ASN A 615 -5.20 -21.31 40.99
CA ASN A 615 -4.64 -22.24 40.01
C ASN A 615 -5.73 -22.86 39.12
N PHE A 616 -6.89 -23.18 39.68
CA PHE A 616 -8.04 -23.66 38.92
C PHE A 616 -8.59 -22.59 37.96
N GLU A 617 -8.66 -21.33 38.35
CA GLU A 617 -9.09 -20.24 37.48
C GLU A 617 -8.11 -20.03 36.32
N LYS A 618 -6.80 -20.22 36.55
CA LYS A 618 -5.81 -20.21 35.47
C LYS A 618 -6.06 -21.31 34.44
N ILE A 619 -6.43 -22.50 34.88
CA ILE A 619 -6.80 -23.62 33.99
C ILE A 619 -8.11 -23.29 33.24
N ARG A 620 -9.10 -22.70 33.91
CA ARG A 620 -10.34 -22.21 33.25
C ARG A 620 -10.08 -21.10 32.23
N SER A 621 -9.11 -20.22 32.47
CA SER A 621 -8.70 -19.20 31.49
C SER A 621 -8.15 -19.84 30.23
N LYS A 622 -7.25 -20.82 30.37
CA LYS A 622 -6.72 -21.58 29.24
C LYS A 622 -7.82 -22.34 28.48
N GLU A 623 -8.77 -22.96 29.19
CA GLU A 623 -9.93 -23.60 28.56
C GLU A 623 -10.75 -22.60 27.73
N ARG A 624 -10.97 -21.39 28.24
CA ARG A 624 -11.67 -20.33 27.49
C ARG A 624 -10.90 -19.93 26.23
N GLU A 625 -9.57 -19.83 26.33
CA GLU A 625 -8.69 -19.52 25.20
C GLU A 625 -8.74 -20.61 24.11
N LEU A 626 -8.62 -21.89 24.49
CA LEU A 626 -8.70 -23.01 23.55
C LEU A 626 -10.08 -23.14 22.89
N ASN A 627 -11.17 -22.97 23.67
CA ASN A 627 -12.52 -22.96 23.09
C ASN A 627 -12.69 -21.84 22.05
N LEU A 628 -12.08 -20.69 22.31
CA LEU A 628 -12.12 -19.57 21.39
C LEU A 628 -11.24 -19.82 20.15
N GLU A 629 -10.11 -20.50 20.29
CA GLU A 629 -9.31 -20.97 19.17
C GLU A 629 -10.07 -21.99 18.30
N LEU A 630 -10.74 -22.97 18.91
CA LEU A 630 -11.59 -23.93 18.19
C LEU A 630 -12.71 -23.23 17.41
N GLU A 631 -13.31 -22.20 17.99
CA GLU A 631 -14.36 -21.42 17.33
C GLU A 631 -13.80 -20.61 16.15
N ILE A 632 -12.57 -20.08 16.26
CA ILE A 632 -11.88 -19.42 15.13
C ILE A 632 -11.57 -20.44 14.03
N LEU A 633 -11.01 -21.60 14.37
CA LEU A 633 -10.69 -22.67 13.42
C LEU A 633 -11.94 -23.17 12.67
N ARG A 634 -13.08 -23.30 13.37
CA ARG A 634 -14.37 -23.63 12.75
C ARG A 634 -14.80 -22.59 11.72
N ARG A 635 -14.70 -21.31 12.04
CA ARG A 635 -15.04 -20.24 11.08
C ARG A 635 -14.09 -20.17 9.91
N ASP A 636 -12.78 -20.33 10.14
CA ASP A 636 -11.79 -20.36 9.05
C ASP A 636 -12.07 -21.53 8.10
N ARG A 637 -12.48 -22.69 8.64
CA ARG A 637 -12.93 -23.84 7.84
C ARG A 637 -14.18 -23.50 7.02
N GLU A 638 -15.19 -22.89 7.63
CA GLU A 638 -16.41 -22.45 6.95
C GLU A 638 -16.12 -21.43 5.85
N ASP A 639 -15.24 -20.46 6.10
CA ASP A 639 -14.87 -19.44 5.14
C ASP A 639 -14.18 -20.02 3.91
N ILE A 640 -13.32 -21.04 4.08
CA ILE A 640 -12.70 -21.76 2.96
C ILE A 640 -13.76 -22.52 2.15
N LEU A 641 -14.71 -23.17 2.82
CA LEU A 641 -15.79 -23.90 2.15
C LEU A 641 -16.73 -22.96 1.38
N LEU A 642 -17.11 -21.84 1.99
CA LEU A 642 -17.91 -20.79 1.35
C LEU A 642 -17.19 -20.19 0.15
N GLU A 643 -15.87 -19.95 0.25
CA GLU A 643 -15.09 -19.43 -0.87
C GLU A 643 -14.97 -20.44 -2.01
N LYS A 644 -14.86 -21.74 -1.68
CA LYS A 644 -14.90 -22.81 -2.68
C LYS A 644 -16.26 -22.86 -3.39
N GLU A 645 -17.36 -22.83 -2.64
CA GLU A 645 -18.72 -22.81 -3.19
C GLU A 645 -18.95 -21.57 -4.07
N LYS A 646 -18.46 -20.40 -3.63
CA LYS A 646 -18.51 -19.16 -4.42
C LYS A 646 -17.81 -19.32 -5.75
N ARG A 647 -16.58 -19.86 -5.75
CA ARG A 647 -15.81 -20.09 -6.98
C ARG A 647 -16.50 -21.09 -7.92
N GLU A 648 -17.10 -22.14 -7.39
CA GLU A 648 -17.88 -23.10 -8.19
C GLU A 648 -19.14 -22.47 -8.79
N THR A 649 -19.85 -21.68 -7.99
CA THR A 649 -21.06 -20.94 -8.41
C THR A 649 -20.73 -19.88 -9.45
N GLN A 650 -19.59 -19.19 -9.32
CA GLN A 650 -19.08 -18.23 -10.31
C GLN A 650 -18.75 -18.92 -11.64
N LYS A 651 -18.10 -20.08 -11.62
CA LYS A 651 -17.84 -20.86 -12.86
C LYS A 651 -19.12 -21.32 -13.55
N GLN A 652 -20.16 -21.65 -12.77
CA GLN A 652 -21.46 -22.00 -13.33
C GLN A 652 -22.16 -20.77 -13.92
N LEU A 653 -22.08 -19.63 -13.23
CA LEU A 653 -22.60 -18.36 -13.72
C LEU A 653 -21.94 -17.95 -15.04
N GLU A 654 -20.61 -18.03 -15.14
CA GLU A 654 -19.86 -17.68 -16.36
C GLU A 654 -20.33 -18.51 -17.57
N LYS A 655 -20.47 -19.83 -17.41
CA LYS A 655 -21.00 -20.71 -18.47
C LYS A 655 -22.41 -20.32 -18.92
N ILE A 656 -23.27 -19.99 -17.97
CA ILE A 656 -24.66 -19.61 -18.28
C ILE A 656 -24.71 -18.21 -18.91
N GLU A 657 -23.82 -17.30 -18.52
CA GLU A 657 -23.68 -15.99 -19.16
C GLU A 657 -23.14 -16.12 -20.61
N GLU A 658 -22.22 -17.06 -20.87
CA GLU A 658 -21.81 -17.43 -22.23
C GLU A 658 -22.99 -17.97 -23.05
N GLU A 659 -23.79 -18.89 -22.51
CA GLU A 659 -25.00 -19.38 -23.17
C GLU A 659 -26.02 -18.25 -23.44
N ALA A 660 -26.18 -17.32 -22.48
CA ALA A 660 -27.04 -16.15 -22.65
C ALA A 660 -26.55 -15.25 -23.79
N PHE A 661 -25.24 -15.07 -23.89
CA PHE A 661 -24.59 -14.31 -24.96
C PHE A 661 -24.80 -14.97 -26.32
N GLU A 662 -24.59 -16.29 -26.43
CA GLU A 662 -24.85 -17.02 -27.68
C GLU A 662 -26.31 -16.91 -28.15
N ILE A 663 -27.27 -16.99 -27.22
CA ILE A 663 -28.69 -16.84 -27.57
C ILE A 663 -28.96 -15.41 -28.05
N LYS A 664 -28.38 -14.40 -27.38
CA LYS A 664 -28.53 -13.00 -27.78
C LYS A 664 -27.96 -12.74 -29.17
N ASP A 665 -26.81 -13.33 -29.51
CA ASP A 665 -26.23 -13.25 -30.86
C ASP A 665 -27.11 -13.92 -31.90
N LYS A 666 -27.62 -15.13 -31.62
CA LYS A 666 -28.59 -15.82 -32.50
C LYS A 666 -29.86 -14.99 -32.71
N MET A 667 -30.35 -14.30 -31.68
CA MET A 667 -31.49 -13.40 -31.78
C MET A 667 -31.19 -12.19 -32.67
N PHE A 668 -29.98 -11.63 -32.56
CA PHE A 668 -29.53 -10.51 -33.40
C PHE A 668 -29.46 -10.92 -34.88
N GLU A 669 -28.84 -12.06 -35.17
CA GLU A 669 -28.76 -12.59 -36.54
C GLU A 669 -30.15 -12.94 -37.11
N ASN A 670 -31.04 -13.52 -36.30
CA ASN A 670 -32.43 -13.77 -36.72
C ASN A 670 -33.18 -12.47 -37.02
N THR A 671 -32.95 -11.40 -36.23
CA THR A 671 -33.56 -10.08 -36.48
C THR A 671 -33.08 -9.50 -37.81
N LYS A 672 -31.78 -9.54 -38.07
CA LYS A 672 -31.19 -9.11 -39.35
C LYS A 672 -31.75 -9.90 -40.53
N PHE A 673 -31.84 -11.22 -40.40
CA PHE A 673 -32.43 -12.10 -41.41
C PHE A 673 -33.91 -11.76 -41.66
N LYS A 674 -34.67 -11.48 -40.60
CA LYS A 674 -36.08 -11.05 -40.71
C LYS A 674 -36.19 -9.70 -41.43
N ASP A 675 -35.31 -8.75 -41.15
CA ASP A 675 -35.31 -7.44 -41.81
C ASP A 675 -35.00 -7.56 -43.31
N ASP A 676 -34.06 -8.44 -43.68
CA ASP A 676 -33.76 -8.77 -45.08
C ASP A 676 -34.96 -9.41 -45.78
N LEU A 677 -35.68 -10.33 -45.11
CA LEU A 677 -36.91 -10.92 -45.63
C LEU A 677 -38.02 -9.88 -45.79
N ASN A 678 -38.20 -8.98 -44.81
CA ASN A 678 -39.17 -7.89 -44.88
C ASN A 678 -38.89 -6.93 -46.04
N ARG A 679 -37.62 -6.60 -46.29
CA ARG A 679 -37.21 -5.80 -47.44
C ARG A 679 -37.58 -6.48 -48.75
N LYS A 680 -37.19 -7.75 -48.92
CA LYS A 680 -37.53 -8.54 -50.11
C LYS A 680 -39.05 -8.66 -50.30
N LEU A 681 -39.78 -8.89 -49.21
CA LEU A 681 -41.23 -8.98 -49.23
C LEU A 681 -41.88 -7.66 -49.67
N SER A 682 -41.35 -6.52 -49.22
CA SER A 682 -41.80 -5.19 -49.63
C SER A 682 -41.54 -4.94 -51.13
N GLU A 683 -40.39 -5.35 -51.65
CA GLU A 683 -40.06 -5.26 -53.07
C GLU A 683 -40.99 -6.14 -53.92
N ILE A 684 -41.28 -7.38 -53.50
CA ILE A 684 -42.22 -8.27 -54.19
C ILE A 684 -43.64 -7.71 -54.15
N LYS A 685 -44.11 -7.20 -53.01
CA LYS A 685 -45.43 -6.56 -52.88
C LYS A 685 -45.56 -5.34 -53.81
N ASN A 686 -44.50 -4.57 -54.00
CA ASN A 686 -44.52 -3.45 -54.94
C ASN A 686 -44.60 -3.93 -56.41
N LYS A 687 -43.86 -4.99 -56.78
CA LYS A 687 -43.96 -5.59 -58.11
C LYS A 687 -45.35 -6.14 -58.39
N GLU A 688 -45.95 -6.80 -57.42
CA GLU A 688 -47.32 -7.31 -57.51
C GLU A 688 -48.32 -6.17 -57.74
N LYS A 689 -48.23 -5.09 -56.96
CA LYS A 689 -49.07 -3.88 -57.15
C LYS A 689 -48.92 -3.28 -58.54
N LEU A 690 -47.69 -3.17 -59.06
CA LEU A 690 -47.45 -2.67 -60.42
C LEU A 690 -48.11 -3.58 -61.47
N SER A 691 -48.00 -4.91 -61.33
CA SER A 691 -48.68 -5.85 -62.22
C SER A 691 -50.21 -5.75 -62.12
N GLU A 692 -50.78 -5.54 -60.93
CA GLU A 692 -52.22 -5.30 -60.73
C GLU A 692 -52.69 -4.00 -61.40
N GLU A 693 -51.93 -2.92 -61.25
CA GLU A 693 -52.21 -1.64 -61.89
C GLU A 693 -52.14 -1.73 -63.42
N GLU A 694 -51.14 -2.42 -63.95
CA GLU A 694 -51.00 -2.68 -65.40
C GLU A 694 -52.17 -3.49 -65.94
N ILE A 695 -52.60 -4.55 -65.24
CA ILE A 695 -53.79 -5.33 -65.61
C ILE A 695 -55.04 -4.44 -65.61
N LYS A 696 -55.21 -3.60 -64.60
CA LYS A 696 -56.35 -2.67 -64.49
C LYS A 696 -56.36 -1.64 -65.63
N VAL A 697 -55.20 -1.18 -66.09
CA VAL A 697 -55.09 -0.30 -67.27
C VAL A 697 -55.45 -1.04 -68.55
N LEU A 698 -54.96 -2.28 -68.72
CA LEU A 698 -55.28 -3.10 -69.88
C LEU A 698 -56.77 -3.46 -69.95
N GLU A 699 -57.41 -3.74 -68.82
CA GLU A 699 -58.85 -4.01 -68.73
C GLU A 699 -59.66 -2.78 -69.15
N LYS A 700 -59.36 -1.59 -68.60
CA LYS A 700 -59.99 -0.33 -69.03
C LYS A 700 -59.80 -0.05 -70.52
N ARG A 701 -58.62 -0.37 -71.07
CA ARG A 701 -58.33 -0.19 -72.50
C ARG A 701 -59.08 -1.20 -73.36
N ALA A 702 -59.25 -2.43 -72.88
CA ALA A 702 -60.05 -3.45 -73.54
C ALA A 702 -61.54 -3.07 -73.58
N ASP A 703 -62.08 -2.53 -72.48
CA ASP A 703 -63.47 -2.03 -72.42
C ASP A 703 -63.73 -0.88 -73.42
N ALA A 704 -62.72 -0.07 -73.70
CA ALA A 704 -62.79 1.03 -74.67
C ALA A 704 -62.52 0.61 -76.13
N ALA A 705 -62.15 -0.65 -76.39
CA ALA A 705 -61.74 -1.10 -77.72
C ALA A 705 -62.95 -1.43 -78.62
N GLY A 706 -63.03 -0.78 -79.79
CA GLY A 706 -64.13 -0.99 -80.76
C GLY A 706 -63.93 -2.16 -81.73
N ASN A 707 -62.71 -2.71 -81.84
CA ASN A 707 -62.34 -3.74 -82.83
C ASN A 707 -61.94 -5.08 -82.17
N LYS A 708 -62.50 -6.20 -82.65
CA LYS A 708 -62.32 -7.56 -82.09
C LYS A 708 -60.86 -8.05 -82.07
N ASN A 709 -60.04 -7.63 -83.05
CA ASN A 709 -58.63 -8.00 -83.11
C ASN A 709 -57.79 -7.27 -82.05
N GLU A 710 -58.13 -6.00 -81.77
CA GLU A 710 -57.47 -5.20 -80.74
C GLU A 710 -57.81 -5.72 -79.34
N LEU A 711 -59.07 -6.11 -79.11
CA LEU A 711 -59.50 -6.78 -77.89
C LEU A 711 -58.71 -8.07 -77.63
N ARG A 712 -58.52 -8.93 -78.64
CA ARG A 712 -57.70 -10.15 -78.53
C ARG A 712 -56.24 -9.86 -78.19
N GLY A 713 -55.67 -8.78 -78.74
CA GLY A 713 -54.31 -8.36 -78.44
C GLY A 713 -54.14 -7.90 -76.98
N LEU A 714 -55.05 -7.05 -76.50
CA LEU A 714 -55.08 -6.56 -75.12
C LEU A 714 -55.35 -7.68 -74.11
N GLU A 715 -56.28 -8.60 -74.42
CA GLU A 715 -56.55 -9.79 -73.61
C GLU A 715 -55.31 -10.72 -73.54
N GLY A 716 -54.57 -10.85 -74.64
CA GLY A 716 -53.32 -11.61 -74.69
C GLY A 716 -52.23 -11.00 -73.79
N GLN A 717 -52.09 -9.67 -73.81
CA GLN A 717 -51.18 -8.94 -72.91
C GLN A 717 -51.61 -9.06 -71.45
N ARG A 718 -52.90 -8.87 -71.14
CA ARG A 718 -53.47 -9.03 -69.80
C ARG A 718 -53.19 -10.41 -69.23
N LYS A 719 -53.43 -11.48 -70.01
CA LYS A 719 -53.16 -12.86 -69.59
C LYS A 719 -51.68 -13.11 -69.30
N LYS A 720 -50.79 -12.46 -70.05
CA LYS A 720 -49.34 -12.56 -69.80
C LYS A 720 -48.97 -11.91 -68.47
N ILE A 721 -49.40 -10.68 -68.23
CA ILE A 721 -49.14 -9.96 -66.97
C ILE A 721 -49.80 -10.67 -65.78
N GLU A 722 -51.00 -11.22 -65.95
CA GLU A 722 -51.67 -12.03 -64.92
C GLU A 722 -50.89 -13.32 -64.60
N SER A 723 -50.26 -13.96 -65.60
CA SER A 723 -49.36 -15.08 -65.36
C SER A 723 -48.12 -14.65 -64.57
N ASP A 724 -47.54 -13.49 -64.91
CA ASP A 724 -46.39 -12.93 -64.20
C ASP A 724 -46.77 -12.53 -62.76
N ARG A 725 -47.98 -11.98 -62.54
CA ARG A 725 -48.54 -11.68 -61.21
C ARG A 725 -48.65 -12.92 -60.33
N ARG A 726 -49.18 -14.03 -60.87
CA ARG A 726 -49.25 -15.31 -60.12
C ARG A 726 -47.86 -15.82 -59.74
N ASN A 727 -46.88 -15.68 -60.63
CA ASN A 727 -45.50 -16.05 -60.30
C ASN A 727 -44.98 -15.19 -59.13
N ILE A 728 -45.22 -13.88 -59.16
CA ILE A 728 -44.87 -12.94 -58.08
C ILE A 728 -45.59 -13.30 -56.76
N GLU A 729 -46.89 -13.63 -56.80
CA GLU A 729 -47.65 -14.08 -55.62
C GLU A 729 -47.07 -15.36 -55.01
N THR A 730 -46.68 -16.35 -55.84
CA THR A 730 -46.08 -17.58 -55.32
C THR A 730 -44.72 -17.33 -54.66
N GLU A 731 -43.93 -16.41 -55.20
CA GLU A 731 -42.67 -15.97 -54.57
C GLU A 731 -42.94 -15.21 -53.26
N ARG A 732 -44.00 -14.37 -53.21
CA ARG A 732 -44.46 -13.70 -52.00
C ARG A 732 -44.82 -14.70 -50.91
N TRP A 733 -45.63 -15.71 -51.22
CA TRP A 733 -46.04 -16.73 -50.26
C TRP A 733 -44.84 -17.48 -49.67
N LYS A 734 -43.85 -17.84 -50.50
CA LYS A 734 -42.61 -18.47 -50.01
C LYS A 734 -41.88 -17.56 -49.02
N LEU A 735 -41.79 -16.25 -49.30
CA LEU A 735 -41.17 -15.29 -48.37
C LEU A 735 -41.99 -15.09 -47.09
N GLU A 736 -43.32 -15.09 -47.17
CA GLU A 736 -44.21 -15.00 -46.02
C GLU A 736 -44.08 -16.23 -45.11
N ASP A 737 -43.96 -17.42 -45.70
CA ASP A 737 -43.72 -18.67 -44.97
C ASP A 737 -42.33 -18.69 -44.30
N THR A 738 -41.27 -18.24 -44.99
CA THR A 738 -39.94 -18.16 -44.38
C THR A 738 -39.87 -17.10 -43.29
N LEU A 739 -40.59 -15.98 -43.45
CA LEU A 739 -40.70 -14.95 -42.42
C LEU A 739 -41.45 -15.47 -41.19
N SER A 740 -42.55 -16.20 -41.37
CA SER A 740 -43.27 -16.83 -40.27
C SER A 740 -42.40 -17.84 -39.50
N LYS A 741 -41.56 -18.60 -40.20
CA LYS A 741 -40.58 -19.50 -39.56
C LYS A 741 -39.53 -18.73 -38.76
N ALA A 742 -38.96 -17.66 -39.33
CA ALA A 742 -37.99 -16.81 -38.63
C ALA A 742 -38.61 -16.16 -37.38
N GLU A 743 -39.87 -15.74 -37.43
CA GLU A 743 -40.60 -15.20 -36.27
C GLU A 743 -40.80 -16.23 -35.16
N LYS A 744 -41.18 -17.46 -35.52
CA LYS A 744 -41.28 -18.56 -34.53
C LYS A 744 -39.94 -18.85 -33.89
N GLU A 745 -38.87 -18.94 -34.68
CA GLU A 745 -37.51 -19.11 -34.17
C GLU A 745 -37.12 -18.00 -33.19
N ARG A 746 -37.42 -16.74 -33.53
CA ARG A 746 -37.19 -15.59 -32.64
C ARG A 746 -37.92 -15.74 -31.30
N ASP A 747 -39.18 -16.16 -31.33
CA ASP A 747 -39.97 -16.31 -30.11
C ASP A 747 -39.43 -17.45 -29.24
N THR A 748 -39.01 -18.58 -29.85
CA THR A 748 -38.31 -19.65 -29.09
C THR A 748 -36.97 -19.21 -28.51
N LEU A 749 -36.21 -18.36 -29.21
CA LEU A 749 -34.94 -17.81 -28.70
C LEU A 749 -35.19 -16.86 -27.52
N LYS A 750 -36.25 -16.04 -27.59
CA LYS A 750 -36.66 -15.16 -26.48
C LYS A 750 -37.04 -15.95 -25.23
N GLU A 751 -37.83 -17.01 -25.38
CA GLU A 751 -38.21 -17.88 -24.27
C GLU A 751 -36.98 -18.53 -23.60
N ARG A 752 -36.05 -19.05 -24.41
CA ARG A 752 -34.79 -19.60 -23.89
C ARG A 752 -33.94 -18.53 -23.20
N TYR A 753 -33.84 -17.33 -23.77
CA TYR A 753 -33.12 -16.21 -23.15
C TYR A 753 -33.73 -15.81 -21.81
N GLN A 754 -35.07 -15.77 -21.70
CA GLN A 754 -35.76 -15.48 -20.45
C GLN A 754 -35.48 -16.55 -19.39
N ALA A 755 -35.49 -17.83 -19.76
CA ALA A 755 -35.17 -18.93 -18.86
C ALA A 755 -33.73 -18.82 -18.33
N ILE A 756 -32.76 -18.60 -19.23
CA ILE A 756 -31.35 -18.40 -18.86
C ILE A 756 -31.17 -17.15 -18.00
N SER A 757 -31.82 -16.05 -18.33
CA SER A 757 -31.77 -14.83 -17.52
C SER A 757 -32.30 -15.05 -16.09
N GLY A 758 -33.30 -15.91 -15.92
CA GLY A 758 -33.78 -16.34 -14.61
C GLY A 758 -32.72 -17.14 -13.84
N GLN A 759 -32.04 -18.07 -14.51
CA GLN A 759 -30.92 -18.83 -13.92
C GLN A 759 -29.76 -17.93 -13.51
N VAL A 760 -29.32 -17.00 -14.40
CA VAL A 760 -28.29 -16.00 -14.09
C VAL A 760 -28.62 -15.23 -12.81
N LYS A 761 -29.89 -14.83 -12.64
CA LYS A 761 -30.34 -14.17 -11.43
C LYS A 761 -30.20 -15.07 -10.20
N GLN A 762 -30.65 -16.33 -10.27
CA GLN A 762 -30.52 -17.29 -9.16
C GLN A 762 -29.05 -17.51 -8.74
N PHE A 763 -28.13 -17.63 -9.70
CA PHE A 763 -26.71 -17.77 -9.41
C PHE A 763 -26.12 -16.51 -8.78
N ARG A 764 -26.52 -15.32 -9.25
CA ARG A 764 -26.10 -14.03 -8.67
C ARG A 764 -26.62 -13.87 -7.23
N ASP A 765 -27.88 -14.22 -6.99
CA ASP A 765 -28.49 -14.19 -5.66
C ASP A 765 -27.77 -15.16 -4.71
N LYS A 766 -27.43 -16.38 -5.18
CA LYS A 766 -26.63 -17.34 -4.41
C LYS A 766 -25.23 -16.82 -4.05
N ILE A 767 -24.55 -16.16 -4.99
CA ILE A 767 -23.25 -15.53 -4.71
C ILE A 767 -23.40 -14.41 -3.68
N SER A 768 -24.50 -13.65 -3.72
CA SER A 768 -24.80 -12.63 -2.70
C SER A 768 -24.97 -13.26 -1.32
N GLU A 769 -25.77 -14.33 -1.21
CA GLU A 769 -25.99 -15.03 0.06
C GLU A 769 -24.67 -15.56 0.66
N ILE A 770 -23.77 -16.08 -0.18
CA ILE A 770 -22.45 -16.52 0.26
C ILE A 770 -21.62 -15.34 0.78
N ASN A 771 -21.64 -14.20 0.10
CA ASN A 771 -20.93 -13.01 0.57
C ASN A 771 -21.49 -12.49 1.90
N ASP A 772 -22.82 -12.50 2.07
CA ASP A 772 -23.47 -12.07 3.30
C ASP A 772 -23.05 -12.96 4.49
N LYS A 773 -23.00 -14.29 4.29
CA LYS A 773 -22.51 -15.24 5.30
C LYS A 773 -21.05 -14.96 5.69
N LYS A 774 -20.19 -14.71 4.70
CA LYS A 774 -18.79 -14.35 4.97
C LYS A 774 -18.66 -13.02 5.72
N GLU A 775 -19.49 -12.03 5.39
CA GLU A 775 -19.50 -10.75 6.11
C GLU A 775 -19.96 -10.92 7.56
N GLN A 776 -20.93 -11.79 7.82
CA GLN A 776 -21.34 -12.16 9.18
C GLN A 776 -20.20 -12.82 9.96
N ASN A 777 -19.46 -13.74 9.35
CA ASN A 777 -18.29 -14.38 9.96
C ASN A 777 -17.21 -13.36 10.34
N ILE A 778 -16.92 -12.40 9.45
CA ILE A 778 -15.97 -11.30 9.72
C ILE A 778 -16.47 -10.43 10.88
N LYS A 779 -17.76 -10.08 10.93
CA LYS A 779 -18.34 -9.29 12.03
C LYS A 779 -18.20 -10.00 13.37
N LEU A 780 -18.44 -11.32 13.41
CA LEU A 780 -18.26 -12.14 14.60
C LEU A 780 -16.79 -12.18 15.04
N GLN A 781 -15.84 -12.35 14.11
CA GLN A 781 -14.41 -12.30 14.42
C GLN A 781 -13.99 -10.94 15.02
N ILE A 782 -14.45 -9.83 14.45
CA ILE A 782 -14.17 -8.49 14.98
C ILE A 782 -14.74 -8.32 16.38
N SER A 783 -15.96 -8.80 16.64
CA SER A 783 -16.57 -8.76 17.98
C SER A 783 -15.72 -9.52 19.00
N GLN A 784 -15.31 -10.74 18.67
CA GLN A 784 -14.51 -11.57 19.58
C GLN A 784 -13.12 -10.98 19.85
N ILE A 785 -12.47 -10.40 18.83
CA ILE A 785 -11.20 -9.70 19.01
C ILE A 785 -11.41 -8.48 19.92
N SER A 786 -12.51 -7.73 19.75
CA SER A 786 -12.85 -6.61 20.60
C SER A 786 -13.05 -7.04 22.06
N ASP A 787 -13.73 -8.17 22.29
CA ASP A 787 -13.97 -8.68 23.64
C ASP A 787 -12.69 -9.21 24.30
N LYS A 788 -11.81 -9.90 23.54
CA LYS A 788 -10.45 -10.25 24.02
C LYS A 788 -9.62 -9.02 24.42
N ILE A 789 -9.73 -7.93 23.67
CA ILE A 789 -9.02 -6.69 24.00
C ILE A 789 -9.57 -6.09 25.29
N LYS A 790 -10.90 -6.06 25.47
CA LYS A 790 -11.53 -5.57 26.71
C LYS A 790 -11.17 -6.42 27.93
N GLU A 791 -11.15 -7.74 27.80
CA GLU A 791 -10.74 -8.64 28.88
C GLU A 791 -9.28 -8.39 29.29
N ASN A 792 -8.37 -8.22 28.33
CA ASN A 792 -6.97 -7.89 28.59
C ASN A 792 -6.74 -6.48 29.15
N GLU A 793 -7.63 -5.53 28.84
CA GLU A 793 -7.63 -4.21 29.46
C GLU A 793 -8.16 -4.27 30.90
N SER A 794 -9.17 -5.11 31.17
CA SER A 794 -9.73 -5.31 32.52
C SER A 794 -8.78 -6.06 33.45
N SER A 795 -8.01 -7.05 32.95
CA SER A 795 -7.03 -7.78 33.76
C SER A 795 -5.78 -6.95 34.09
N LYS A 796 -5.57 -5.82 33.39
CA LYS A 796 -4.57 -4.81 33.73
C LYS A 796 -5.11 -3.72 34.66
N ALA A 797 -6.42 -3.61 34.83
CA ALA A 797 -7.08 -2.61 35.68
C ALA A 797 -7.54 -3.24 37.00
N GLU A 798 -6.60 -3.28 37.96
CA GLU A 798 -6.77 -3.30 39.43
C GLU A 798 -6.94 -4.61 40.23
N PRO A 799 -6.50 -4.64 41.52
CA PRO A 799 -5.93 -3.51 42.29
C PRO A 799 -4.53 -3.71 42.87
N ALA A 800 -3.72 -2.65 42.77
CA ALA A 800 -2.78 -2.26 43.81
C ALA A 800 -3.57 -1.41 44.82
N THR A 801 -4.26 -2.06 45.75
CA THR A 801 -4.72 -1.42 47.00
C THR A 801 -3.79 -1.93 48.08
N GLU A 802 -2.75 -1.15 48.37
CA GLU A 802 -1.99 -1.26 49.60
C GLU A 802 -2.97 -1.05 50.77
N GLU A 803 -3.00 -2.02 51.69
CA GLU A 803 -3.67 -1.89 52.97
C GLU A 803 -3.01 -0.75 53.77
N GLU A 804 -3.70 0.38 53.89
CA GLU A 804 -3.39 1.34 54.96
C GLU A 804 -3.85 0.76 56.31
N PRO A 805 -3.02 0.77 57.35
CA PRO A 805 -3.42 0.26 58.66
C PRO A 805 -4.46 1.20 59.28
N ASN A 806 -5.65 0.63 59.49
CA ASN A 806 -6.78 1.25 60.16
C ASN A 806 -6.44 1.55 61.63
N ASN A 807 -5.92 2.75 61.90
CA ASN A 807 -5.77 3.27 63.26
C ASN A 807 -7.08 3.97 63.65
N GLN A 808 -8.06 3.19 64.11
CA GLN A 808 -9.28 3.71 64.73
C GLN A 808 -9.10 3.79 66.25
N GLU A 809 -9.18 5.02 66.74
CA GLU A 809 -9.37 5.37 68.15
C GLU A 809 -10.57 4.63 68.75
N GLN A 810 -10.33 3.87 69.83
CA GLN A 810 -11.21 3.74 71.00
C GLN A 810 -10.38 3.59 72.26
#